data_AF-A0A2P8KUG0-F1
#
_entry.id   AF-A0A2P8KUG0-F1
#
_cell.length_a   1.000
_cell.length_b   1.000
_cell.length_c   1.000
_cell.angle_alpha   90.00
_cell.angle_beta   90.00
_cell.angle_gamma   90.00
#
_symmetry.space_group_name_H-M   'P 1'
#
loop_
_entity.id
_entity.type
_entity.pdbx_description
1 polymer ?
#
loop_
_entity_poly.entity_id
_entity_poly.type
_entity_poly.pdbx_seq_one_letter_code
_entity_poly.pdbx_strand_id
1 'polypeptide(L)'
;MPRSTSPTPLRAPMRRARPRRPATTSASPSCAADHRPIPRITMERIVHDLVQGVPAWDEFRLTHFGASEIAAVLGLSKTTTRTELLRAKKTGIAKEFGDWLQRNVLDRGHEIEALARPLAVEFAGVDGFYPATASIGRISASSDGLDMLDETAWECKSLNAQNGPIVRAGQVPEEHMPQCQQVLMVTGADRLLFTVSDGTRENTFHVWVEPDTTWFDRIRAAWAQFEIDLAAYVPVEIKERPAAEVTLALPALVIHAKGEITTSNMKEYGDALTRRLAEVRAIQLVTDQDFSNAKESAKLLRENIQQAKHAKEAMLAQTVTVGEAARMIDSWCEDMRQTALKLEQDVEREDRVKKAAMLAKARTDYEAHIEALKVDTGGPWIVLPSPDWPGAIKSKRSFASMQDALDTMLANAKIVADESARKIRASLACMAEEGKGYEFLLADRLAHIGKPVEDVRILVRARITEHKATEERRAAELAERERARIRAEEEDRARAQAAREQQDREAAERREREEAEGRKRQQEQEAAAREQQERQQTLARTEPQREAPVAPAAAPAPTVIPMPARPAATPAGKPTLSLGQLKERLAPIQITADGLATLGFTGLKDRGSVLFHEAEYPHILAALVAHVQAIQAKQAA
;
A
#
# COMPACT_ATOMS: atom_id res chain seq x y z
N MET A 1 -26.45 81.38 -70.94
CA MET A 1 -26.87 82.33 -69.87
C MET A 1 -26.85 81.59 -68.53
N PRO A 2 -26.43 82.20 -67.42
CA PRO A 2 -25.11 81.90 -66.86
C PRO A 2 -25.04 81.47 -65.37
N ARG A 3 -23.85 80.99 -64.97
CA ARG A 3 -23.17 81.12 -63.65
C ARG A 3 -23.66 80.31 -62.42
N SER A 4 -22.68 79.61 -61.83
CA SER A 4 -22.22 79.73 -60.43
C SER A 4 -22.73 78.77 -59.34
N THR A 5 -21.74 78.32 -58.54
CA THR A 5 -21.69 78.07 -57.08
C THR A 5 -22.17 76.76 -56.44
N SER A 6 -21.18 76.04 -55.85
CA SER A 6 -21.05 75.39 -54.52
C SER A 6 -22.18 75.64 -53.47
N PRO A 7 -22.37 74.83 -52.38
CA PRO A 7 -21.31 74.32 -51.47
C PRO A 7 -21.50 72.99 -50.67
N THR A 8 -20.33 72.45 -50.27
CA THR A 8 -19.77 71.91 -48.98
C THR A 8 -20.63 71.73 -47.67
N PRO A 9 -20.12 71.16 -46.54
CA PRO A 9 -20.29 69.77 -46.05
C PRO A 9 -20.70 69.64 -44.55
N LEU A 10 -20.65 68.44 -43.93
CA LEU A 10 -20.64 68.24 -42.46
C LEU A 10 -19.67 67.12 -41.98
N ARG A 11 -18.99 67.42 -40.87
CA ARG A 11 -17.86 66.79 -40.10
C ARG A 11 -18.06 65.30 -39.68
N ALA A 12 -17.07 64.39 -39.77
CA ALA A 12 -15.85 64.11 -38.95
C ALA A 12 -16.10 63.28 -37.65
N PRO A 13 -15.12 62.53 -37.03
CA PRO A 13 -13.67 62.47 -37.29
C PRO A 13 -12.97 61.07 -37.20
N MET A 14 -11.69 61.09 -37.61
CA MET A 14 -10.70 60.00 -37.75
C MET A 14 -9.94 59.57 -36.48
N ARG A 15 -9.45 58.32 -36.52
CA ARG A 15 -8.37 57.73 -35.71
C ARG A 15 -7.00 58.40 -35.94
N ARG A 16 -6.16 58.47 -34.90
CA ARG A 16 -4.70 58.71 -35.00
C ARG A 16 -3.89 57.76 -34.12
N ALA A 17 -2.79 57.27 -34.70
CA ALA A 17 -1.75 56.45 -34.09
C ALA A 17 -0.76 57.27 -33.25
N ARG A 18 -0.01 56.60 -32.36
CA ARG A 18 1.22 57.08 -31.68
C ARG A 18 2.06 55.90 -31.11
N PRO A 19 3.34 56.07 -30.68
CA PRO A 19 4.50 55.36 -31.22
C PRO A 19 5.36 54.59 -30.17
N ARG A 20 6.54 54.11 -30.61
CA ARG A 20 7.54 53.25 -29.90
C ARG A 20 8.51 53.98 -28.93
N ARG A 21 8.97 53.19 -27.92
CA ARG A 21 10.24 53.17 -27.12
C ARG A 21 10.41 54.18 -25.95
N PRO A 22 11.28 53.97 -24.92
CA PRO A 22 12.44 53.04 -24.80
C PRO A 22 12.60 52.27 -23.45
N ALA A 23 13.74 51.59 -23.26
CA ALA A 23 14.16 50.80 -22.09
C ALA A 23 14.92 51.62 -21.02
N THR A 24 14.76 51.29 -19.71
CA THR A 24 15.78 50.75 -18.76
C THR A 24 15.35 50.88 -17.27
N THR A 25 15.75 49.85 -16.49
CA THR A 25 16.10 49.81 -15.04
C THR A 25 15.06 49.64 -13.90
N SER A 26 15.23 48.49 -13.22
CA SER A 26 15.16 48.18 -11.78
C SER A 26 13.89 48.44 -10.96
N ALA A 27 13.19 47.35 -10.64
CA ALA A 27 12.61 47.09 -9.32
C ALA A 27 12.37 45.59 -9.14
N SER A 28 12.96 44.99 -8.10
CA SER A 28 12.71 43.61 -7.67
C SER A 28 11.27 43.46 -7.16
N PRO A 29 10.64 42.28 -7.36
CA PRO A 29 9.72 41.77 -6.36
C PRO A 29 9.99 40.30 -6.02
N SER A 30 10.24 40.08 -4.73
CA SER A 30 9.71 38.99 -3.89
C SER A 30 9.33 37.66 -4.56
N CYS A 31 10.07 36.61 -4.21
CA CYS A 31 9.70 35.20 -4.42
C CYS A 31 8.36 34.87 -3.73
N ALA A 32 7.28 34.92 -4.49
CA ALA A 32 6.11 34.09 -4.23
C ALA A 32 6.17 32.91 -5.21
N ALA A 33 6.51 31.73 -4.70
CA ALA A 33 6.47 30.48 -5.46
C ALA A 33 5.01 30.16 -5.79
N ASP A 34 4.57 30.61 -6.95
CA ASP A 34 3.30 30.28 -7.59
C ASP A 34 3.30 28.77 -7.87
N HIS A 35 2.86 27.98 -6.87
CA HIS A 35 2.52 26.57 -7.03
C HIS A 35 1.28 26.48 -7.94
N ARG A 36 1.48 26.70 -9.24
CA ARG A 36 0.51 26.23 -10.21
C ARG A 36 0.60 24.71 -10.20
N PRO A 37 -0.49 24.00 -9.85
CA PRO A 37 -0.52 22.56 -10.04
C PRO A 37 -0.24 22.30 -11.52
N ILE A 38 0.71 21.39 -11.78
CA ILE A 38 0.93 20.80 -13.10
C ILE A 38 -0.46 20.36 -13.61
N PRO A 39 -0.90 20.78 -14.81
CA PRO A 39 -2.21 20.37 -15.30
C PRO A 39 -2.24 18.85 -15.36
N ARG A 40 -3.07 18.23 -14.52
CA ARG A 40 -3.53 16.87 -14.77
C ARG A 40 -4.25 16.96 -16.12
N ILE A 41 -3.68 16.36 -17.16
CA ILE A 41 -4.42 16.09 -18.38
C ILE A 41 -5.51 15.09 -17.97
N THR A 42 -6.67 15.60 -17.57
CA THR A 42 -7.89 14.80 -17.53
C THR A 42 -8.20 14.50 -18.98
N MET A 43 -7.87 13.29 -19.43
CA MET A 43 -8.19 12.86 -20.78
C MET A 43 -9.71 12.98 -20.98
N GLU A 44 -10.11 13.79 -21.94
CA GLU A 44 -11.51 14.10 -22.23
C GLU A 44 -12.19 12.89 -22.91
N ARG A 45 -13.45 12.63 -22.56
CA ARG A 45 -14.28 11.59 -23.17
C ARG A 45 -14.68 12.04 -24.58
N ILE A 46 -14.40 11.22 -25.58
CA ILE A 46 -14.81 11.45 -26.97
C ILE A 46 -15.89 10.44 -27.34
N VAL A 47 -17.04 10.92 -27.81
CA VAL A 47 -18.11 10.08 -28.39
C VAL A 47 -17.86 9.95 -29.89
N HIS A 48 -17.93 8.73 -30.42
CA HIS A 48 -17.65 8.41 -31.81
C HIS A 48 -18.93 7.99 -32.53
N ASP A 49 -19.19 8.61 -33.68
CA ASP A 49 -20.26 8.19 -34.58
C ASP A 49 -19.73 7.10 -35.53
N LEU A 50 -19.82 5.85 -35.07
CA LEU A 50 -19.32 4.69 -35.79
C LEU A 50 -20.42 3.65 -35.97
N VAL A 51 -20.57 3.18 -37.21
CA VAL A 51 -21.49 2.09 -37.55
C VAL A 51 -20.75 0.76 -37.42
N GLN A 52 -21.25 -0.14 -36.57
CA GLN A 52 -20.62 -1.45 -36.40
C GLN A 52 -20.61 -2.24 -37.72
N GLY A 53 -19.48 -2.92 -38.00
CA GLY A 53 -19.30 -3.77 -39.18
C GLY A 53 -18.84 -3.07 -40.46
N VAL A 54 -18.53 -1.76 -40.40
CA VAL A 54 -17.91 -1.03 -41.53
C VAL A 54 -16.39 -0.93 -41.35
N PRO A 55 -15.59 -0.71 -42.41
CA PRO A 55 -14.12 -0.64 -42.29
C PRO A 55 -13.60 0.37 -41.26
N ALA A 56 -14.28 1.51 -41.10
CA ALA A 56 -13.93 2.52 -40.08
C ALA A 56 -14.11 2.00 -38.64
N TRP A 57 -15.08 1.11 -38.41
CA TRP A 57 -15.26 0.43 -37.14
C TRP A 57 -14.11 -0.52 -36.84
N ASP A 58 -13.70 -1.31 -37.83
CA ASP A 58 -12.60 -2.26 -37.67
C ASP A 58 -11.27 -1.55 -37.42
N GLU A 59 -11.00 -0.46 -38.14
CA GLU A 59 -9.82 0.38 -37.92
C GLU A 59 -9.83 1.01 -36.51
N PHE A 60 -10.98 1.55 -36.07
CA PHE A 60 -11.13 2.07 -34.72
C PHE A 60 -10.82 0.99 -33.68
N ARG A 61 -11.38 -0.21 -33.85
CA ARG A 61 -11.13 -1.35 -32.98
C ARG A 61 -9.70 -1.84 -33.03
N LEU A 62 -8.97 -1.72 -34.14
CA LEU A 62 -7.56 -2.11 -34.21
C LEU A 62 -6.64 -1.10 -33.49
N THR A 63 -7.00 0.18 -33.52
CA THR A 63 -6.17 1.27 -32.97
C THR A 63 -6.46 1.59 -31.50
N HIS A 64 -7.68 1.31 -31.03
CA HIS A 64 -8.15 1.52 -29.67
C HIS A 64 -8.24 0.22 -28.87
N PHE A 65 -8.40 0.32 -27.56
CA PHE A 65 -8.52 -0.78 -26.63
C PHE A 65 -9.95 -0.93 -26.14
N GLY A 66 -10.70 -1.83 -26.79
CA GLY A 66 -12.13 -1.96 -26.56
C GLY A 66 -12.48 -2.67 -25.25
N ALA A 67 -13.59 -2.28 -24.64
CA ALA A 67 -14.09 -2.89 -23.40
C ALA A 67 -14.31 -4.41 -23.50
N SER A 68 -14.69 -4.92 -24.68
CA SER A 68 -14.86 -6.37 -24.89
C SER A 68 -13.55 -7.16 -24.92
N GLU A 69 -12.40 -6.49 -25.05
CA GLU A 69 -11.08 -7.11 -25.27
C GLU A 69 -10.26 -7.25 -23.98
N ILE A 70 -10.61 -6.49 -22.94
CA ILE A 70 -9.88 -6.47 -21.66
C ILE A 70 -9.90 -7.83 -20.96
N ALA A 71 -10.96 -8.63 -21.16
CA ALA A 71 -11.01 -10.01 -20.67
C ALA A 71 -9.89 -10.88 -21.30
N ALA A 72 -9.58 -10.69 -22.59
CA ALA A 72 -8.49 -11.40 -23.24
C ALA A 72 -7.12 -10.92 -22.73
N VAL A 73 -6.96 -9.61 -22.49
CA VAL A 73 -5.74 -9.03 -21.90
C VAL A 73 -5.44 -9.62 -20.52
N LEU A 74 -6.47 -9.81 -19.70
CA LEU A 74 -6.36 -10.37 -18.35
C LEU A 74 -6.28 -11.91 -18.34
N GLY A 75 -6.49 -12.58 -19.48
CA GLY A 75 -6.52 -14.05 -19.55
C GLY A 75 -7.82 -14.71 -19.12
N LEU A 76 -8.90 -13.95 -19.02
CA LEU A 76 -10.23 -14.41 -18.58
C LEU A 76 -11.14 -14.80 -19.75
N SER A 77 -10.80 -14.38 -20.97
CA SER A 77 -11.61 -14.70 -22.15
C SER A 77 -11.54 -16.18 -22.53
N LYS A 78 -12.70 -16.73 -22.90
CA LYS A 78 -12.84 -18.11 -23.41
C LYS A 78 -12.69 -18.22 -24.93
N THR A 79 -12.81 -17.11 -25.65
CA THR A 79 -12.93 -17.10 -27.12
C THR A 79 -11.75 -16.47 -27.83
N THR A 80 -10.99 -15.61 -27.14
CA THR A 80 -9.83 -14.93 -27.70
C THR A 80 -8.70 -14.92 -26.68
N THR A 81 -7.54 -15.42 -27.07
CA THR A 81 -6.35 -15.41 -26.21
C THR A 81 -5.67 -14.06 -26.24
N ARG A 82 -4.83 -13.79 -25.22
CA ARG A 82 -4.03 -12.57 -25.17
C ARG A 82 -3.08 -12.46 -26.36
N THR A 83 -2.46 -13.58 -26.74
CA THR A 83 -1.54 -13.65 -27.89
C THR A 83 -2.25 -13.41 -29.21
N GLU A 84 -3.47 -13.94 -29.40
CA GLU A 84 -4.29 -13.65 -30.57
C GLU A 84 -4.61 -12.17 -30.69
N LEU A 85 -4.95 -11.51 -29.58
CA LEU A 85 -5.21 -10.07 -29.56
C LEU A 85 -3.95 -9.26 -29.90
N LEU A 86 -2.79 -9.61 -29.33
CA LEU A 86 -1.51 -9.00 -29.69
C LEU A 86 -1.21 -9.14 -31.18
N ARG A 87 -1.43 -10.34 -31.75
CA ARG A 87 -1.25 -10.60 -33.17
C ARG A 87 -2.15 -9.70 -34.01
N ALA A 88 -3.46 -9.67 -33.73
CA ALA A 88 -4.42 -8.87 -34.47
C ALA A 88 -4.07 -7.37 -34.45
N LYS A 89 -3.76 -6.81 -33.27
CA LYS A 89 -3.36 -5.40 -33.10
C LYS A 89 -2.04 -5.08 -33.80
N LYS A 90 -1.06 -6.01 -33.77
CA LYS A 90 0.27 -5.79 -34.37
C LYS A 90 0.25 -5.87 -35.89
N THR A 91 -0.49 -6.81 -36.45
CA THR A 91 -0.56 -7.00 -37.91
C THR A 91 -1.59 -6.10 -38.58
N GLY A 92 -2.52 -5.52 -37.81
CA GLY A 92 -3.65 -4.76 -38.36
C GLY A 92 -4.67 -5.64 -39.10
N ILE A 93 -4.61 -6.96 -38.89
CA ILE A 93 -5.50 -7.93 -39.54
C ILE A 93 -6.56 -8.30 -38.51
N ALA A 94 -7.81 -7.90 -38.77
CA ALA A 94 -8.94 -8.27 -37.95
C ALA A 94 -9.19 -9.79 -38.00
N LYS A 95 -9.81 -10.33 -36.95
CA LYS A 95 -10.21 -11.73 -36.90
C LYS A 95 -11.35 -11.94 -37.90
N GLU A 96 -11.11 -12.71 -38.95
CA GLU A 96 -12.17 -13.14 -39.85
C GLU A 96 -13.04 -14.18 -39.15
N PHE A 97 -14.34 -13.94 -39.15
CA PHE A 97 -15.33 -14.90 -38.65
C PHE A 97 -15.89 -15.69 -39.83
N GLY A 98 -15.85 -17.02 -39.75
CA GLY A 98 -16.49 -17.84 -40.78
C GLY A 98 -18.00 -17.57 -40.84
N ASP A 99 -18.61 -17.76 -42.01
CA ASP A 99 -20.03 -17.54 -42.30
C ASP A 99 -20.99 -18.07 -41.21
N TRP A 100 -20.68 -19.25 -40.68
CA TRP A 100 -21.50 -19.87 -39.64
C TRP A 100 -21.47 -19.07 -38.34
N LEU A 101 -20.30 -18.61 -37.90
CA LEU A 101 -20.13 -17.85 -36.66
C LEU A 101 -20.76 -16.46 -36.78
N GLN A 102 -20.60 -15.80 -37.94
CA GLN A 102 -21.24 -14.52 -38.22
C GLN A 102 -22.76 -14.63 -38.06
N ARG A 103 -23.40 -15.57 -38.79
CA ARG A 103 -24.86 -15.71 -38.78
C ARG A 103 -25.42 -16.23 -37.46
N ASN A 104 -24.82 -17.27 -36.89
CA ASN A 104 -25.42 -18.00 -35.77
C ASN A 104 -25.05 -17.44 -34.40
N VAL A 105 -24.00 -16.62 -34.30
CA VAL A 105 -23.53 -16.07 -33.03
C VAL A 105 -23.59 -14.55 -33.01
N LEU A 106 -23.01 -13.88 -34.01
CA LEU A 106 -22.96 -12.40 -34.01
C LEU A 106 -24.31 -11.79 -34.38
N ASP A 107 -24.88 -12.17 -35.53
CA ASP A 107 -26.16 -11.63 -36.00
C ASP A 107 -27.30 -12.01 -35.04
N ARG A 108 -27.32 -13.27 -34.59
CA ARG A 108 -28.26 -13.73 -33.55
C ARG A 108 -28.10 -12.98 -32.22
N GLY A 109 -26.87 -12.59 -31.87
CA GLY A 109 -26.58 -11.76 -30.71
C GLY A 109 -27.27 -10.40 -30.81
N HIS A 110 -27.15 -9.72 -31.95
CA HIS A 110 -27.84 -8.44 -32.19
C HIS A 110 -29.37 -8.57 -32.19
N GLU A 111 -29.91 -9.67 -32.72
CA GLU A 111 -31.37 -9.94 -32.62
C GLU A 111 -31.81 -10.06 -31.16
N ILE A 112 -31.07 -10.80 -30.34
CA ILE A 112 -31.35 -10.96 -28.91
C ILE A 112 -31.26 -9.62 -28.19
N GLU A 113 -30.23 -8.82 -28.49
CA GLU A 113 -30.06 -7.48 -27.95
C GLU A 113 -31.27 -6.59 -28.28
N ALA A 114 -31.70 -6.55 -29.54
CA ALA A 114 -32.87 -5.77 -29.95
C ALA A 114 -34.15 -6.20 -29.20
N LEU A 115 -34.34 -7.50 -28.95
CA LEU A 115 -35.47 -8.04 -28.19
C LEU A 115 -35.36 -7.80 -26.68
N ALA A 116 -34.14 -7.80 -26.13
CA ALA A 116 -33.88 -7.56 -24.71
C ALA A 116 -33.95 -6.06 -24.34
N ARG A 117 -33.70 -5.15 -25.30
CA ARG A 117 -33.65 -3.70 -25.06
C ARG A 117 -34.91 -3.14 -24.38
N PRO A 118 -36.15 -3.44 -24.82
CA PRO A 118 -37.36 -2.97 -24.12
C PRO A 118 -37.46 -3.47 -22.68
N LEU A 119 -37.01 -4.71 -22.42
CA LEU A 119 -36.99 -5.28 -21.08
C LEU A 119 -35.95 -4.58 -20.19
N ALA A 120 -34.77 -4.30 -20.74
CA ALA A 120 -33.71 -3.57 -20.06
C ALA A 120 -34.14 -2.15 -19.69
N VAL A 121 -34.83 -1.45 -20.60
CA VAL A 121 -35.42 -0.12 -20.35
C VAL A 121 -36.41 -0.19 -19.17
N GLU A 122 -37.29 -1.19 -19.13
CA GLU A 122 -38.22 -1.39 -18.02
C GLU A 122 -37.49 -1.71 -16.70
N PHE A 123 -36.49 -2.60 -16.71
CA PHE A 123 -35.73 -2.96 -15.50
C PHE A 123 -34.90 -1.80 -14.96
N ALA A 124 -34.34 -0.96 -15.84
CA ALA A 124 -33.56 0.21 -15.47
C ALA A 124 -34.43 1.40 -15.03
N GLY A 125 -35.69 1.44 -15.47
CA GLY A 125 -36.59 2.57 -15.21
C GLY A 125 -36.17 3.84 -15.94
N VAL A 126 -35.59 3.71 -17.14
CA VAL A 126 -35.15 4.84 -17.99
C VAL A 126 -36.09 5.01 -19.19
N ASP A 127 -36.00 6.13 -19.90
CA ASP A 127 -36.82 6.38 -21.09
C ASP A 127 -36.37 5.56 -22.32
N GLY A 128 -35.09 5.17 -22.36
CA GLY A 128 -34.53 4.41 -23.46
C GLY A 128 -33.03 4.22 -23.34
N PHE A 129 -32.52 3.20 -24.04
CA PHE A 129 -31.10 2.96 -24.24
C PHE A 129 -30.75 3.11 -25.71
N TYR A 130 -29.66 3.81 -26.03
CA TYR A 130 -29.11 3.90 -27.38
C TYR A 130 -27.68 3.32 -27.43
N PRO A 131 -27.27 2.66 -28.52
CA PRO A 131 -25.89 2.20 -28.67
C PRO A 131 -24.93 3.39 -28.66
N ALA A 132 -23.82 3.28 -27.92
CA ALA A 132 -22.85 4.35 -27.80
C ALA A 132 -21.42 3.82 -27.91
N THR A 133 -20.59 4.50 -28.70
CA THR A 133 -19.14 4.26 -28.72
C THR A 133 -18.42 5.49 -28.17
N ALA A 134 -17.60 5.29 -27.15
CA ALA A 134 -16.82 6.35 -26.52
C ALA A 134 -15.37 5.92 -26.28
N SER A 135 -14.46 6.89 -26.13
CA SER A 135 -13.09 6.64 -25.71
C SER A 135 -12.54 7.71 -24.78
N ILE A 136 -11.56 7.31 -23.97
CA ILE A 136 -10.69 8.17 -23.17
C ILE A 136 -9.25 7.83 -23.60
N GLY A 137 -8.65 8.71 -24.40
CA GLY A 137 -7.41 8.39 -25.09
C GLY A 137 -7.58 7.15 -25.97
N ARG A 138 -6.75 6.12 -25.75
CA ARG A 138 -6.83 4.85 -26.50
C ARG A 138 -7.81 3.84 -25.90
N ILE A 139 -8.26 4.02 -24.67
CA ILE A 139 -9.19 3.09 -24.04
C ILE A 139 -10.59 3.43 -24.52
N SER A 140 -11.31 2.47 -25.10
CA SER A 140 -12.64 2.66 -25.65
C SER A 140 -13.65 1.69 -25.08
N ALA A 141 -14.92 2.07 -25.20
CA ALA A 141 -16.06 1.25 -24.87
C ALA A 141 -17.12 1.42 -25.96
N SER A 142 -17.68 0.29 -26.38
CA SER A 142 -18.90 0.24 -27.18
C SER A 142 -19.93 -0.45 -26.31
N SER A 143 -20.90 0.30 -25.82
CA SER A 143 -21.98 -0.25 -25.01
C SER A 143 -23.21 -0.52 -25.88
N ASP A 144 -23.91 -1.59 -25.54
CA ASP A 144 -25.18 -1.94 -26.19
C ASP A 144 -26.25 -0.86 -25.90
N GLY A 145 -26.16 -0.25 -24.72
CA GLY A 145 -26.98 0.89 -24.34
C GLY A 145 -26.27 1.91 -23.44
N LEU A 146 -26.59 3.17 -23.65
CA LEU A 146 -26.42 4.28 -22.72
C LEU A 146 -27.75 5.05 -22.69
N ASP A 147 -28.17 5.52 -21.51
CA ASP A 147 -29.38 6.34 -21.41
C ASP A 147 -29.12 7.79 -21.83
N MET A 148 -30.19 8.56 -22.05
CA MET A 148 -30.12 9.94 -22.55
C MET A 148 -29.35 10.91 -21.64
N LEU A 149 -29.18 10.55 -20.36
CA LEU A 149 -28.46 11.36 -19.36
C LEU A 149 -27.02 10.91 -19.17
N ASP A 150 -26.59 9.85 -19.85
CA ASP A 150 -25.31 9.17 -19.68
C ASP A 150 -25.06 8.63 -18.25
N GLU A 151 -26.13 8.43 -17.47
CA GLU A 151 -26.08 7.99 -16.07
C GLU A 151 -26.16 6.47 -15.93
N THR A 152 -26.86 5.79 -16.86
CA THR A 152 -27.05 4.33 -16.85
C THR A 152 -26.54 3.71 -18.14
N ALA A 153 -25.60 2.77 -18.04
CA ALA A 153 -25.16 1.94 -19.16
C ALA A 153 -25.87 0.59 -19.17
N TRP A 154 -25.89 -0.08 -20.32
CA TRP A 154 -26.46 -1.40 -20.49
C TRP A 154 -25.55 -2.27 -21.38
N GLU A 155 -25.36 -3.52 -20.96
CA GLU A 155 -24.61 -4.55 -21.68
C GLU A 155 -25.41 -5.85 -21.67
N CYS A 156 -25.58 -6.48 -22.82
CA CYS A 156 -26.41 -7.66 -23.04
C CYS A 156 -25.60 -8.81 -23.66
N LYS A 157 -25.71 -10.00 -23.06
CA LYS A 157 -25.14 -11.23 -23.60
C LYS A 157 -26.21 -12.26 -23.88
N SER A 158 -25.98 -13.12 -24.87
CA SER A 158 -26.86 -14.26 -25.12
C SER A 158 -26.86 -15.23 -23.94
N LEU A 159 -28.04 -15.69 -23.54
CA LEU A 159 -28.22 -16.66 -22.48
C LEU A 159 -27.65 -18.02 -22.88
N ASN A 160 -26.91 -18.65 -21.96
CA ASN A 160 -26.45 -20.02 -22.07
C ASN A 160 -26.49 -20.73 -20.70
N ALA A 161 -26.21 -22.03 -20.70
CA ALA A 161 -26.27 -22.86 -19.50
C ALA A 161 -25.29 -22.44 -18.38
N GLN A 162 -24.25 -21.66 -18.70
CA GLN A 162 -23.25 -21.20 -17.74
C GLN A 162 -23.58 -19.83 -17.14
N ASN A 163 -23.93 -18.83 -17.96
CA ASN A 163 -24.11 -17.46 -17.49
C ASN A 163 -25.47 -17.22 -16.80
N GLY A 164 -26.52 -17.92 -17.22
CA GLY A 164 -27.88 -17.77 -16.67
C GLY A 164 -27.94 -17.95 -15.15
N PRO A 165 -27.46 -19.09 -14.59
CA PRO A 165 -27.46 -19.32 -13.15
C PRO A 165 -26.65 -18.29 -12.35
N ILE A 166 -25.52 -17.81 -12.90
CA ILE A 166 -24.65 -16.83 -12.24
C ILE A 166 -25.38 -15.49 -12.11
N VAL A 167 -25.99 -15.01 -13.20
CA VAL A 167 -26.73 -13.73 -13.18
C VAL A 167 -27.99 -13.81 -12.32
N ARG A 168 -28.71 -14.95 -12.34
CA ARG A 168 -29.84 -15.17 -11.41
C ARG A 168 -29.42 -15.13 -9.94
N ALA A 169 -28.17 -15.49 -9.63
CA ALA A 169 -27.62 -15.39 -8.28
C ALA A 169 -27.12 -13.98 -7.93
N GLY A 170 -27.36 -12.97 -8.79
CA GLY A 170 -26.93 -11.59 -8.57
C GLY A 170 -25.44 -11.39 -8.78
N GLN A 171 -24.80 -12.19 -9.63
CA GLN A 171 -23.37 -12.10 -9.91
C GLN A 171 -23.11 -11.88 -11.40
N VAL A 172 -22.06 -11.14 -11.73
CA VAL A 172 -21.57 -11.03 -13.11
C VAL A 172 -20.57 -12.16 -13.34
N PRO A 173 -20.68 -12.92 -14.46
CA PRO A 173 -19.64 -13.88 -14.83
C PRO A 173 -18.25 -13.21 -14.89
N GLU A 174 -17.23 -13.90 -14.38
CA GLU A 174 -15.87 -13.34 -14.23
C GLU A 174 -15.28 -12.79 -15.54
N GLU A 175 -15.59 -13.42 -16.67
CA GLU A 175 -15.19 -12.98 -18.02
C GLU A 175 -15.78 -11.63 -18.43
N HIS A 176 -16.93 -11.22 -17.88
CA HIS A 176 -17.66 -10.02 -18.28
C HIS A 176 -17.50 -8.85 -17.31
N MET A 177 -17.16 -9.06 -16.04
CA MET A 177 -16.95 -7.98 -15.08
C MET A 177 -15.91 -6.93 -15.57
N PRO A 178 -14.76 -7.32 -16.14
CA PRO A 178 -13.81 -6.36 -16.71
C PRO A 178 -14.41 -5.48 -17.81
N GLN A 179 -15.28 -6.05 -18.66
CA GLN A 179 -15.97 -5.30 -19.72
C GLN A 179 -16.93 -4.29 -19.11
N CYS A 180 -17.77 -4.71 -18.15
CA CYS A 180 -18.70 -3.83 -17.45
C CYS A 180 -17.99 -2.64 -16.80
N GLN A 181 -16.90 -2.91 -16.09
CA GLN A 181 -16.11 -1.88 -15.42
C GLN A 181 -15.40 -0.95 -16.41
N GLN A 182 -14.93 -1.46 -17.56
CA GLN A 182 -14.37 -0.58 -18.60
C GLN A 182 -15.43 0.31 -19.25
N VAL A 183 -16.65 -0.20 -19.47
CA VAL A 183 -17.77 0.63 -19.95
C VAL A 183 -18.02 1.78 -18.97
N LEU A 184 -18.22 1.48 -17.69
CA LEU A 184 -18.41 2.50 -16.63
C LEU A 184 -17.28 3.52 -16.58
N MET A 185 -16.02 3.06 -16.68
CA MET A 185 -14.84 3.93 -16.68
C MET A 185 -14.82 4.90 -17.86
N VAL A 186 -15.27 4.48 -19.04
CA VAL A 186 -15.19 5.27 -20.28
C VAL A 186 -16.42 6.16 -20.46
N THR A 187 -17.61 5.66 -20.15
CA THR A 187 -18.85 6.43 -20.29
C THR A 187 -19.02 7.45 -19.16
N GLY A 188 -18.53 7.13 -17.96
CA GLY A 188 -18.77 7.92 -16.76
C GLY A 188 -20.13 7.66 -16.11
N ALA A 189 -20.85 6.62 -16.54
CA ALA A 189 -22.14 6.24 -15.98
C ALA A 189 -22.02 5.80 -14.52
N ASP A 190 -23.05 6.07 -13.73
CA ASP A 190 -23.11 5.75 -12.30
C ASP A 190 -23.34 4.25 -12.04
N ARG A 191 -23.91 3.54 -13.01
CA ARG A 191 -24.18 2.11 -12.94
C ARG A 191 -24.38 1.49 -14.32
N LEU A 192 -24.19 0.18 -14.39
CA LEU A 192 -24.40 -0.62 -15.59
C LEU A 192 -25.37 -1.76 -15.30
N LEU A 193 -26.40 -1.88 -16.12
CA LEU A 193 -27.28 -3.05 -16.13
C LEU A 193 -26.63 -4.14 -16.99
N PHE A 194 -26.21 -5.23 -16.39
CA PHE A 194 -25.70 -6.39 -17.12
C PHE A 194 -26.82 -7.41 -17.30
N THR A 195 -27.18 -7.75 -18.53
CA THR A 195 -28.27 -8.69 -18.84
C THR A 195 -27.78 -9.92 -19.58
N VAL A 196 -28.38 -11.07 -19.26
CA VAL A 196 -28.31 -12.28 -20.10
C VAL A 196 -29.72 -12.63 -20.58
N SER A 197 -29.89 -12.82 -21.88
CA SER A 197 -31.22 -12.99 -22.49
C SER A 197 -31.22 -13.95 -23.68
N ASP A 198 -32.36 -14.58 -23.94
CA ASP A 198 -32.68 -15.24 -25.22
C ASP A 198 -33.66 -14.42 -26.10
N GLY A 199 -34.02 -13.21 -25.63
CA GLY A 199 -35.02 -12.32 -26.22
C GLY A 199 -36.41 -12.38 -25.57
N THR A 200 -36.63 -13.27 -24.59
CA THR A 200 -37.93 -13.40 -23.87
C THR A 200 -37.87 -12.87 -22.44
N ARG A 201 -39.01 -12.47 -21.87
CA ARG A 201 -39.07 -11.92 -20.51
C ARG A 201 -38.72 -12.98 -19.45
N GLU A 202 -39.17 -14.22 -19.64
CA GLU A 202 -38.96 -15.34 -18.71
C GLU A 202 -37.49 -15.75 -18.62
N ASN A 203 -36.74 -15.56 -19.71
CA ASN A 203 -35.33 -15.92 -19.82
C ASN A 203 -34.40 -14.72 -19.91
N THR A 204 -34.84 -13.55 -19.41
CA THR A 204 -33.96 -12.39 -19.22
C THR A 204 -33.63 -12.22 -17.74
N PHE A 205 -32.35 -12.33 -17.40
CA PHE A 205 -31.83 -12.11 -16.06
C PHE A 205 -30.88 -10.93 -16.07
N HIS A 206 -30.84 -10.19 -14.96
CA HIS A 206 -30.01 -9.00 -14.87
C HIS A 206 -29.33 -8.87 -13.50
N VAL A 207 -28.23 -8.13 -13.47
CA VAL A 207 -27.51 -7.72 -12.27
C VAL A 207 -26.98 -6.30 -12.47
N TRP A 208 -26.99 -5.51 -11.41
CA TRP A 208 -26.43 -4.16 -11.40
C TRP A 208 -24.94 -4.20 -11.09
N VAL A 209 -24.18 -3.38 -11.80
CA VAL A 209 -22.74 -3.18 -11.60
C VAL A 209 -22.49 -1.71 -11.33
N GLU A 210 -21.81 -1.42 -10.22
CA GLU A 210 -21.40 -0.07 -9.83
C GLU A 210 -19.91 0.16 -10.15
N PRO A 211 -19.49 1.42 -10.40
CA PRO A 211 -18.10 1.79 -10.58
C PRO A 211 -17.21 1.34 -9.42
N ASP A 212 -16.17 0.58 -9.73
CA ASP A 212 -15.13 0.22 -8.76
C ASP A 212 -13.78 0.78 -9.21
N THR A 213 -13.24 1.71 -8.42
CA THR A 213 -11.95 2.37 -8.71
C THR A 213 -10.78 1.39 -8.73
N THR A 214 -10.86 0.29 -7.97
CA THR A 214 -9.88 -0.79 -7.99
C THR A 214 -9.88 -1.49 -9.34
N TRP A 215 -11.05 -1.73 -9.91
CA TRP A 215 -11.19 -2.27 -11.26
C TRP A 215 -10.67 -1.29 -12.30
N PHE A 216 -10.95 0.00 -12.16
CA PHE A 216 -10.45 1.02 -13.09
C PHE A 216 -8.93 1.07 -13.11
N ASP A 217 -8.28 1.02 -11.94
CA ASP A 217 -6.83 0.96 -11.84
C ASP A 217 -6.26 -0.34 -12.44
N ARG A 218 -6.91 -1.47 -12.20
CA ARG A 218 -6.55 -2.76 -12.78
C ARG A 218 -6.63 -2.73 -14.31
N ILE A 219 -7.70 -2.15 -14.88
CA ILE A 219 -7.91 -2.04 -16.33
C ILE A 219 -6.85 -1.14 -16.96
N ARG A 220 -6.58 0.03 -16.36
CA ARG A 220 -5.51 0.93 -16.84
C ARG A 220 -4.15 0.24 -16.81
N ALA A 221 -3.83 -0.46 -15.72
CA ALA A 221 -2.57 -1.17 -15.61
C ALA A 221 -2.46 -2.33 -16.61
N ALA A 222 -3.56 -3.05 -16.85
CA ALA A 222 -3.63 -4.11 -17.85
C ALA A 222 -3.38 -3.60 -19.26
N TRP A 223 -4.02 -2.49 -19.65
CA TRP A 223 -3.76 -1.87 -20.95
C TRP A 223 -2.35 -1.30 -21.08
N ALA A 224 -1.81 -0.68 -20.02
CA ALA A 224 -0.42 -0.20 -20.02
C ALA A 224 0.59 -1.35 -20.21
N GLN A 225 0.41 -2.48 -19.52
CA GLN A 225 1.26 -3.66 -19.73
C GLN A 225 1.04 -4.26 -21.13
N PHE A 226 -0.19 -4.26 -21.64
CA PHE A 226 -0.50 -4.72 -22.99
C PHE A 226 0.18 -3.85 -24.06
N GLU A 227 0.27 -2.54 -23.87
CA GLU A 227 1.02 -1.65 -24.78
C GLU A 227 2.51 -1.96 -24.81
N ILE A 228 3.13 -2.18 -23.65
CA ILE A 228 4.54 -2.58 -23.55
C ILE A 228 4.77 -3.88 -24.30
N ASP A 229 3.91 -4.86 -24.08
CA ASP A 229 4.01 -6.16 -24.73
C ASP A 229 3.74 -6.06 -26.24
N LEU A 230 2.77 -5.25 -26.67
CA LEU A 230 2.47 -5.00 -28.09
C LEU A 230 3.65 -4.34 -28.82
N ALA A 231 4.35 -3.43 -28.15
CA ALA A 231 5.58 -2.83 -28.69
C ALA A 231 6.67 -3.88 -28.88
N ALA A 232 6.89 -4.75 -27.88
CA ALA A 232 7.88 -5.82 -27.90
C ALA A 232 7.47 -7.05 -28.74
N TYR A 233 6.19 -7.19 -29.07
CA TYR A 233 5.64 -8.38 -29.72
C TYR A 233 6.18 -8.52 -31.14
N VAL A 234 6.78 -9.68 -31.41
CA VAL A 234 7.17 -10.13 -32.74
C VAL A 234 6.19 -11.22 -33.16
N PRO A 235 5.41 -11.03 -34.24
CA PRO A 235 4.49 -12.05 -34.71
C PRO A 235 5.23 -13.35 -35.01
N VAL A 236 4.91 -14.40 -34.27
CA VAL A 236 5.37 -15.76 -34.54
C VAL A 236 4.25 -16.47 -35.29
N GLU A 237 4.58 -17.12 -36.41
CA GLU A 237 3.63 -18.03 -37.04
C GLU A 237 3.33 -19.18 -36.08
N ILE A 238 2.15 -19.15 -35.47
CA ILE A 238 1.58 -20.30 -34.76
C ILE A 238 1.22 -21.31 -35.85
N LYS A 239 2.17 -22.18 -36.22
CA LYS A 239 1.88 -23.34 -37.05
C LYS A 239 1.08 -24.31 -36.19
N GLU A 240 -0.08 -24.72 -36.69
CA GLU A 240 -0.81 -25.83 -36.09
C GLU A 240 0.14 -27.02 -35.95
N ARG A 241 -0.03 -27.82 -34.87
CA ARG A 241 0.79 -29.02 -34.70
C ARG A 241 0.58 -29.85 -35.97
N PRO A 242 1.65 -30.09 -36.76
CA PRO A 242 1.45 -30.69 -38.05
C PRO A 242 0.98 -32.12 -37.87
N ALA A 243 0.11 -32.56 -38.79
CA ALA A 243 -0.31 -33.95 -38.84
C ALA A 243 0.93 -34.84 -39.00
N ALA A 244 0.93 -36.01 -38.35
CA ALA A 244 2.03 -36.94 -38.51
C ALA A 244 2.10 -37.40 -39.97
N GLU A 245 3.26 -37.24 -40.59
CA GLU A 245 3.54 -37.67 -41.97
C GLU A 245 4.23 -39.04 -41.95
N VAL A 246 3.70 -39.97 -41.13
CA VAL A 246 4.27 -41.31 -41.00
C VAL A 246 3.28 -42.35 -41.50
N THR A 247 3.67 -43.07 -42.53
CA THR A 247 3.00 -44.30 -42.96
C THR A 247 3.87 -45.50 -42.59
N LEU A 248 3.62 -46.11 -41.43
CA LEU A 248 4.20 -47.39 -41.01
C LEU A 248 3.41 -48.57 -41.59
N ALA A 249 3.26 -48.61 -42.92
CA ALA A 249 2.64 -49.74 -43.60
C ALA A 249 3.63 -50.90 -43.67
N LEU A 250 3.39 -51.96 -42.90
CA LEU A 250 4.04 -53.26 -43.05
C LEU A 250 3.15 -54.16 -43.91
N PRO A 251 3.71 -55.09 -44.71
CA PRO A 251 2.91 -56.09 -45.38
C PRO A 251 2.16 -56.94 -44.35
N ALA A 252 0.94 -57.37 -44.66
CA ALA A 252 0.20 -58.27 -43.78
C ALA A 252 0.98 -59.59 -43.62
N LEU A 253 1.22 -60.02 -42.38
CA LEU A 253 1.96 -61.26 -42.10
C LEU A 253 1.06 -62.48 -42.40
N VAL A 254 1.43 -63.26 -43.41
CA VAL A 254 0.69 -64.44 -43.87
C VAL A 254 1.55 -65.68 -43.69
N ILE A 255 1.03 -66.62 -42.89
CA ILE A 255 1.68 -67.92 -42.66
C ILE A 255 0.61 -69.00 -42.75
N HIS A 256 0.76 -69.89 -43.74
CA HIS A 256 -0.05 -71.10 -43.87
C HIS A 256 0.80 -72.30 -43.51
N ALA A 257 0.23 -73.20 -42.70
CA ALA A 257 0.93 -74.40 -42.29
C ALA A 257 -0.03 -75.61 -42.25
N LYS A 258 0.45 -76.78 -42.66
CA LYS A 258 -0.26 -78.07 -42.58
C LYS A 258 0.75 -79.15 -42.20
N GLY A 259 0.98 -79.33 -40.90
CA GLY A 259 2.08 -80.17 -40.38
C GLY A 259 3.46 -79.50 -40.51
N GLU A 260 3.73 -78.82 -41.62
CA GLU A 260 4.91 -77.97 -41.86
C GLU A 260 4.46 -76.65 -42.54
N ILE A 261 5.32 -75.62 -42.58
CA ILE A 261 5.00 -74.34 -43.23
C ILE A 261 4.91 -74.56 -44.75
N THR A 262 3.75 -74.28 -45.35
CA THR A 262 3.53 -74.48 -46.80
C THR A 262 3.82 -73.22 -47.61
N THR A 263 3.36 -72.06 -47.13
CA THR A 263 3.59 -70.75 -47.76
C THR A 263 3.70 -69.67 -46.69
N SER A 264 4.70 -68.79 -46.80
CA SER A 264 4.97 -67.74 -45.83
C SER A 264 5.64 -66.53 -46.48
N ASN A 265 5.25 -65.32 -46.09
CA ASN A 265 5.92 -64.07 -46.46
C ASN A 265 6.84 -63.52 -45.35
N MET A 266 7.28 -64.37 -44.42
CA MET A 266 8.06 -63.94 -43.25
C MET A 266 9.38 -63.24 -43.59
N LYS A 267 10.08 -63.63 -44.65
CA LYS A 267 11.32 -62.97 -45.05
C LYS A 267 11.07 -61.53 -45.49
N GLU A 268 10.06 -61.32 -46.34
CA GLU A 268 9.65 -60.01 -46.84
C GLU A 268 9.15 -59.12 -45.70
N TYR A 269 8.36 -59.69 -44.77
CA TYR A 269 7.93 -58.99 -43.56
C TYR A 269 9.11 -58.59 -42.68
N GLY A 270 10.06 -59.50 -42.45
CA GLY A 270 11.26 -59.24 -41.65
C GLY A 270 12.13 -58.13 -42.24
N ASP A 271 12.43 -58.18 -43.54
CA ASP A 271 13.22 -57.17 -44.23
C ASP A 271 12.52 -55.79 -44.19
N ALA A 272 11.21 -55.76 -44.41
CA ALA A 272 10.42 -54.53 -44.33
C ALA A 272 10.40 -53.96 -42.90
N LEU A 273 10.24 -54.83 -41.89
CA LEU A 273 10.26 -54.44 -40.48
C LEU A 273 11.62 -53.89 -40.06
N THR A 274 12.72 -54.58 -40.40
CA THR A 274 14.07 -54.13 -40.06
C THR A 274 14.39 -52.77 -40.66
N ARG A 275 14.06 -52.56 -41.94
CA ARG A 275 14.23 -51.26 -42.61
C ARG A 275 13.43 -50.17 -41.89
N ARG A 276 12.18 -50.48 -41.57
CA ARG A 276 11.27 -49.52 -40.94
C ARG A 276 11.67 -49.17 -39.50
N LEU A 277 12.13 -50.15 -38.72
CA LEU A 277 12.65 -49.92 -37.38
C LEU A 277 13.93 -49.08 -37.43
N ALA A 278 14.79 -49.27 -38.44
CA ALA A 278 15.95 -48.41 -38.63
C ALA A 278 15.55 -46.95 -38.91
N GLU A 279 14.54 -46.72 -39.76
CA GLU A 279 13.98 -45.38 -40.02
C GLU A 279 13.44 -44.74 -38.73
N VAL A 280 12.62 -45.46 -37.95
CA VAL A 280 12.04 -44.94 -36.70
C VAL A 280 13.12 -44.65 -35.65
N ARG A 281 14.14 -45.50 -35.54
CA ARG A 281 15.26 -45.30 -34.59
C ARG A 281 16.15 -44.12 -34.95
N ALA A 282 16.15 -43.70 -36.21
CA ALA A 282 16.91 -42.55 -36.68
C ALA A 282 16.18 -41.21 -36.47
N ILE A 283 14.91 -41.21 -36.03
CA ILE A 283 14.16 -39.99 -35.75
C ILE A 283 14.87 -39.17 -34.67
N GLN A 284 15.19 -37.91 -34.97
CA GLN A 284 15.68 -36.93 -34.02
C GLN A 284 14.54 -35.97 -33.66
N LEU A 285 14.28 -35.76 -32.37
CA LEU A 285 13.18 -34.92 -31.89
C LEU A 285 13.58 -33.44 -31.87
N VAL A 286 13.70 -32.82 -33.05
CA VAL A 286 14.14 -31.41 -33.17
C VAL A 286 12.96 -30.48 -33.47
N THR A 287 12.10 -30.88 -34.41
CA THR A 287 10.98 -30.09 -34.92
C THR A 287 9.65 -30.60 -34.40
N ASP A 288 8.61 -29.76 -34.36
CA ASP A 288 7.27 -30.19 -33.96
C ASP A 288 6.71 -31.33 -34.85
N GLN A 289 7.16 -31.42 -36.11
CA GLN A 289 6.88 -32.55 -37.00
C GLN A 289 7.49 -33.85 -36.47
N ASP A 290 8.73 -33.81 -35.96
CA ASP A 290 9.40 -34.98 -35.41
C ASP A 290 8.66 -35.52 -34.19
N PHE A 291 8.11 -34.64 -33.35
CA PHE A 291 7.27 -35.04 -32.21
C PHE A 291 5.94 -35.68 -32.65
N SER A 292 5.27 -35.11 -33.65
CA SER A 292 4.05 -35.70 -34.22
C SER A 292 4.35 -37.07 -34.84
N ASN A 293 5.40 -37.16 -35.64
CA ASN A 293 5.86 -38.38 -36.30
C ASN A 293 6.26 -39.45 -35.28
N ALA A 294 6.97 -39.08 -34.22
CA ALA A 294 7.38 -40.00 -33.17
C ALA A 294 6.19 -40.58 -32.40
N LYS A 295 5.21 -39.74 -32.02
CA LYS A 295 4.00 -40.19 -31.32
C LYS A 295 3.18 -41.16 -32.18
N GLU A 296 2.96 -40.84 -33.46
CA GLU A 296 2.24 -41.73 -34.37
C GLU A 296 3.05 -43.00 -34.67
N SER A 297 4.38 -42.90 -34.79
CA SER A 297 5.23 -44.06 -35.03
C SER A 297 5.17 -45.07 -33.89
N ALA A 298 5.24 -44.59 -32.64
CA ALA A 298 5.09 -45.45 -31.47
C ALA A 298 3.71 -46.15 -31.48
N LYS A 299 2.64 -45.40 -31.77
CA LYS A 299 1.28 -45.95 -31.88
C LYS A 299 1.17 -47.04 -32.96
N LEU A 300 1.65 -46.78 -34.17
CA LEU A 300 1.60 -47.74 -35.28
C LEU A 300 2.45 -48.99 -34.99
N LEU A 301 3.59 -48.86 -34.31
CA LEU A 301 4.36 -50.03 -33.84
C LEU A 301 3.57 -50.88 -32.83
N ARG A 302 2.82 -50.26 -31.92
CA ARG A 302 1.94 -50.98 -30.97
C ARG A 302 0.82 -51.72 -31.69
N GLU A 303 0.22 -51.13 -32.72
CA GLU A 303 -0.80 -51.75 -33.56
C GLU A 303 -0.23 -52.95 -34.35
N ASN A 304 0.94 -52.78 -34.97
CA ASN A 304 1.62 -53.85 -35.70
C ASN A 304 2.02 -55.03 -34.80
N ILE A 305 2.38 -54.79 -33.53
CA ILE A 305 2.58 -55.86 -32.54
C ILE A 305 1.30 -56.70 -32.36
N GLN A 306 0.12 -56.08 -32.30
CA GLN A 306 -1.14 -56.84 -32.16
C GLN A 306 -1.42 -57.67 -33.42
N GLN A 307 -1.21 -57.10 -34.60
CA GLN A 307 -1.37 -57.83 -35.87
C GLN A 307 -0.42 -59.03 -35.97
N ALA A 308 0.85 -58.86 -35.60
CA ALA A 308 1.83 -59.94 -35.59
C ALA A 308 1.47 -61.06 -34.59
N LYS A 309 0.93 -60.69 -33.41
CA LYS A 309 0.42 -61.66 -32.42
C LYS A 309 -0.78 -62.45 -32.95
N HIS A 310 -1.74 -61.79 -33.58
CA HIS A 310 -2.88 -62.47 -34.19
C HIS A 310 -2.45 -63.43 -35.30
N ALA A 311 -1.49 -63.03 -36.14
CA ALA A 311 -0.91 -63.92 -37.16
C ALA A 311 -0.22 -65.14 -36.54
N LYS A 312 0.50 -64.95 -35.42
CA LYS A 312 1.12 -66.05 -34.66
C LYS A 312 0.07 -67.01 -34.09
N GLU A 313 -0.99 -66.51 -33.49
CA GLU A 313 -2.09 -67.34 -32.94
C GLU A 313 -2.78 -68.14 -34.06
N ALA A 314 -3.08 -67.49 -35.19
CA ALA A 314 -3.67 -68.14 -36.36
C ALA A 314 -2.77 -69.22 -36.97
N MET A 315 -1.45 -69.03 -36.94
CA MET A 315 -0.47 -70.03 -37.36
C MET A 315 -0.42 -71.22 -36.40
N LEU A 316 -0.35 -70.99 -35.09
CA LEU A 316 -0.29 -72.04 -34.07
C LEU A 316 -1.56 -72.91 -34.04
N ALA A 317 -2.72 -72.34 -34.41
CA ALA A 317 -3.96 -73.10 -34.56
C ALA A 317 -3.91 -74.13 -35.71
N GLN A 318 -3.04 -73.94 -36.70
CA GLN A 318 -2.94 -74.82 -37.88
C GLN A 318 -1.98 -76.01 -37.66
N THR A 319 -0.95 -75.89 -36.81
CA THR A 319 -0.02 -77.01 -36.46
C THR A 319 0.87 -76.67 -35.25
N VAL A 320 1.28 -77.71 -34.49
CA VAL A 320 2.07 -77.60 -33.23
C VAL A 320 3.60 -77.54 -33.48
N THR A 321 4.07 -77.84 -34.69
CA THR A 321 5.50 -78.07 -35.03
C THR A 321 6.29 -76.82 -35.44
N VAL A 322 5.74 -75.61 -35.31
CA VAL A 322 6.29 -74.39 -35.94
C VAL A 322 7.07 -73.48 -34.98
N GLY A 323 7.91 -74.09 -34.14
CA GLY A 323 8.60 -73.40 -33.04
C GLY A 323 9.60 -72.31 -33.46
N GLU A 324 10.19 -72.39 -34.66
CA GLU A 324 11.13 -71.36 -35.16
C GLU A 324 10.41 -70.09 -35.63
N ALA A 325 9.33 -70.21 -36.40
CA ALA A 325 8.56 -69.05 -36.84
C ALA A 325 7.92 -68.31 -35.67
N ALA A 326 7.41 -69.05 -34.67
CA ALA A 326 6.87 -68.47 -33.45
C ALA A 326 7.92 -67.63 -32.69
N ARG A 327 9.16 -68.14 -32.56
CA ARG A 327 10.28 -67.42 -31.93
C ARG A 327 10.70 -66.18 -32.72
N MET A 328 10.67 -66.23 -34.06
CA MET A 328 10.95 -65.05 -34.88
C MET A 328 9.89 -63.95 -34.71
N ILE A 329 8.60 -64.30 -34.70
CA ILE A 329 7.52 -63.33 -34.47
C ILE A 329 7.64 -62.72 -33.06
N ASP A 330 7.98 -63.53 -32.05
CA ASP A 330 8.23 -63.03 -30.70
C ASP A 330 9.40 -62.04 -30.67
N SER A 331 10.50 -62.35 -31.37
CA SER A 331 11.64 -61.44 -31.51
C SER A 331 11.26 -60.13 -32.19
N TRP A 332 10.45 -60.17 -33.25
CA TRP A 332 9.96 -58.97 -33.94
C TRP A 332 9.03 -58.14 -33.06
N CYS A 333 8.14 -58.79 -32.31
CA CYS A 333 7.26 -58.12 -31.35
C CYS A 333 8.07 -57.42 -30.25
N GLU A 334 9.13 -58.06 -29.76
CA GLU A 334 10.01 -57.45 -28.76
C GLU A 334 10.79 -56.27 -29.35
N ASP A 335 11.31 -56.38 -30.57
CA ASP A 335 12.06 -55.31 -31.22
C ASP A 335 11.19 -54.06 -31.50
N MET A 336 9.94 -54.28 -31.94
CA MET A 336 8.93 -53.23 -32.07
C MET A 336 8.56 -52.63 -30.72
N ARG A 337 8.40 -53.45 -29.68
CA ARG A 337 8.05 -53.01 -28.32
C ARG A 337 9.13 -52.11 -27.73
N GLN A 338 10.40 -52.51 -27.83
CA GLN A 338 11.53 -51.74 -27.34
C GLN A 338 11.68 -50.41 -28.11
N THR A 339 11.47 -50.44 -29.42
CA THR A 339 11.53 -49.22 -30.24
C THR A 339 10.41 -48.25 -29.91
N ALA A 340 9.16 -48.73 -29.77
CA ALA A 340 8.03 -47.91 -29.37
C ALA A 340 8.23 -47.32 -27.97
N LEU A 341 8.67 -48.15 -27.00
CA LEU A 341 8.94 -47.69 -25.64
C LEU A 341 10.03 -46.62 -25.58
N LYS A 342 11.13 -46.82 -26.32
CA LYS A 342 12.21 -45.83 -26.39
C LYS A 342 11.71 -44.51 -26.96
N LEU A 343 10.92 -44.56 -28.04
CA LEU A 343 10.37 -43.37 -28.67
C LEU A 343 9.39 -42.63 -27.75
N GLU A 344 8.53 -43.36 -27.03
CA GLU A 344 7.64 -42.82 -25.99
C GLU A 344 8.46 -42.11 -24.89
N GLN A 345 9.54 -42.73 -24.41
CA GLN A 345 10.43 -42.17 -23.38
C GLN A 345 11.20 -40.94 -23.87
N ASP A 346 11.72 -40.96 -25.10
CA ASP A 346 12.44 -39.84 -25.69
C ASP A 346 11.48 -38.64 -25.87
N VAL A 347 10.27 -38.88 -26.38
CA VAL A 347 9.22 -37.85 -26.49
C VAL A 347 8.84 -37.29 -25.13
N GLU A 348 8.67 -38.14 -24.11
CA GLU A 348 8.34 -37.70 -22.76
C GLU A 348 9.48 -36.86 -22.14
N ARG A 349 10.74 -37.27 -22.32
CA ARG A 349 11.91 -36.52 -21.84
C ARG A 349 11.96 -35.15 -22.49
N GLU A 350 11.88 -35.07 -23.81
CA GLU A 350 11.95 -33.79 -24.52
C GLU A 350 10.74 -32.88 -24.21
N ASP A 351 9.53 -33.43 -24.11
CA ASP A 351 8.33 -32.68 -23.66
C ASP A 351 8.55 -32.10 -22.25
N ARG A 352 9.20 -32.84 -21.34
CA ARG A 352 9.56 -32.34 -19.99
C ARG A 352 10.63 -31.25 -20.05
N VAL A 353 11.69 -31.42 -20.86
CA VAL A 353 12.76 -30.43 -21.04
C VAL A 353 12.21 -29.12 -21.60
N LYS A 354 11.37 -29.18 -22.66
CA LYS A 354 10.77 -28.01 -23.28
C LYS A 354 9.84 -27.27 -22.31
N LYS A 355 9.02 -28.00 -21.54
CA LYS A 355 8.20 -27.40 -20.46
C LYS A 355 9.05 -26.75 -19.37
N ALA A 356 10.11 -27.41 -18.92
CA ALA A 356 11.02 -26.86 -17.92
C ALA A 356 11.70 -25.58 -18.42
N ALA A 357 12.12 -25.54 -19.68
CA ALA A 357 12.71 -24.36 -20.31
C ALA A 357 11.71 -23.19 -20.39
N MET A 358 10.46 -23.44 -20.79
CA MET A 358 9.40 -22.41 -20.81
C MET A 358 9.13 -21.84 -19.41
N LEU A 359 9.05 -22.70 -18.40
CA LEU A 359 8.87 -22.29 -17.01
C LEU A 359 10.08 -21.50 -16.48
N ALA A 360 11.30 -21.93 -16.79
CA ALA A 360 12.51 -21.24 -16.40
C ALA A 360 12.58 -19.85 -17.03
N LYS A 361 12.28 -19.73 -18.33
CA LYS A 361 12.22 -18.44 -19.03
C LYS A 361 11.22 -17.49 -18.37
N ALA A 362 10.00 -17.95 -18.11
CA ALA A 362 8.98 -17.10 -17.47
C ALA A 362 9.41 -16.62 -16.07
N ARG A 363 10.08 -17.47 -15.29
CA ARG A 363 10.65 -17.09 -13.99
C ARG A 363 11.76 -16.06 -14.13
N THR A 364 12.72 -16.30 -15.03
CA THR A 364 13.84 -15.37 -15.26
C THR A 364 13.36 -14.01 -15.75
N ASP A 365 12.38 -13.98 -16.67
CA ASP A 365 11.80 -12.73 -17.17
C ASP A 365 11.08 -11.95 -16.04
N TYR A 366 10.40 -12.65 -15.12
CA TYR A 366 9.77 -12.03 -13.96
C TYR A 366 10.80 -11.53 -12.93
N GLU A 367 11.82 -12.33 -12.62
CA GLU A 367 12.90 -11.95 -11.70
C GLU A 367 13.67 -10.73 -12.21
N ALA A 368 13.95 -10.68 -13.51
CA ALA A 368 14.57 -9.52 -14.15
C ALA A 368 13.71 -8.26 -14.03
N HIS A 369 12.39 -8.39 -14.19
CA HIS A 369 11.44 -7.28 -14.01
C HIS A 369 11.45 -6.78 -12.56
N ILE A 370 11.37 -7.69 -11.59
CA ILE A 370 11.43 -7.36 -10.16
C ILE A 370 12.75 -6.66 -9.82
N GLU A 371 13.88 -7.13 -10.35
CA GLU A 371 15.18 -6.52 -10.11
C GLU A 371 15.26 -5.10 -10.69
N ALA A 372 14.73 -4.88 -11.90
CA ALA A 372 14.63 -3.54 -12.48
C ALA A 372 13.80 -2.60 -11.59
N LEU A 373 12.68 -3.07 -11.03
CA LEU A 373 11.85 -2.27 -10.13
C LEU A 373 12.54 -1.98 -8.78
N LYS A 374 13.32 -2.92 -8.24
CA LYS A 374 14.11 -2.67 -7.02
C LYS A 374 15.15 -1.59 -7.21
N VAL A 375 15.82 -1.58 -8.37
CA VAL A 375 16.78 -0.53 -8.72
C VAL A 375 16.06 0.82 -8.84
N ASP A 376 14.89 0.85 -9.49
CA ASP A 376 14.06 2.06 -9.63
C ASP A 376 13.58 2.61 -8.27
N THR A 377 13.21 1.75 -7.31
CA THR A 377 12.80 2.18 -5.97
C THR A 377 13.96 2.58 -5.06
N GLY A 378 15.21 2.46 -5.52
CA GLY A 378 16.42 2.78 -4.75
C GLY A 378 16.83 1.70 -3.75
N GLY A 379 16.37 0.46 -3.93
CA GLY A 379 16.71 -0.71 -3.11
C GLY A 379 15.57 -1.28 -2.24
N PRO A 380 14.75 -0.46 -1.55
CA PRO A 380 13.62 -0.94 -0.76
C PRO A 380 12.62 -1.74 -1.59
N TRP A 381 12.25 -2.94 -1.11
CA TRP A 381 11.33 -3.83 -1.82
C TRP A 381 10.45 -4.64 -0.89
N ILE A 382 9.22 -4.92 -1.35
CA ILE A 382 8.28 -5.81 -0.67
C ILE A 382 8.30 -7.14 -1.40
N VAL A 383 8.58 -8.22 -0.68
CA VAL A 383 8.58 -9.56 -1.26
C VAL A 383 7.16 -9.92 -1.69
N LEU A 384 6.98 -10.13 -2.99
CA LEU A 384 5.71 -10.55 -3.58
C LEU A 384 5.65 -12.08 -3.67
N PRO A 385 4.47 -12.70 -3.52
CA PRO A 385 4.31 -14.12 -3.75
C PRO A 385 4.68 -14.46 -5.20
N SER A 386 5.43 -15.55 -5.39
CA SER A 386 5.74 -16.05 -6.72
C SER A 386 4.47 -16.53 -7.42
N PRO A 387 4.25 -16.18 -8.71
CA PRO A 387 3.19 -16.79 -9.51
C PRO A 387 3.34 -18.31 -9.63
N ASP A 388 2.22 -19.02 -9.74
CA ASP A 388 2.19 -20.48 -9.94
C ASP A 388 2.39 -20.85 -11.42
N TRP A 389 3.63 -20.72 -11.89
CA TRP A 389 4.05 -21.09 -13.25
C TRP A 389 3.62 -22.50 -13.67
N PRO A 390 3.85 -23.56 -12.86
CA PRO A 390 3.39 -24.91 -13.20
C PRO A 390 1.87 -25.02 -13.27
N GLY A 391 1.13 -24.36 -12.38
CA GLY A 391 -0.33 -24.36 -12.36
C GLY A 391 -0.95 -23.81 -13.64
N ALA A 392 -0.41 -22.71 -14.18
CA ALA A 392 -0.94 -22.06 -15.39
C ALA A 392 -0.92 -22.97 -16.63
N ILE A 393 0.08 -23.86 -16.74
CA ILE A 393 0.23 -24.74 -17.91
C ILE A 393 -0.37 -26.14 -17.70
N LYS A 394 -0.82 -26.48 -16.49
CA LYS A 394 -1.24 -27.84 -16.11
C LYS A 394 -2.36 -28.41 -17.00
N SER A 395 -3.32 -27.59 -17.40
CA SER A 395 -4.48 -28.02 -18.21
C SER A 395 -4.28 -27.86 -19.72
N LYS A 396 -3.11 -27.35 -20.15
CA LYS A 396 -2.83 -26.97 -21.54
C LYS A 396 -2.24 -28.15 -22.32
N ARG A 397 -2.65 -28.33 -23.57
CA ARG A 397 -2.31 -29.51 -24.40
C ARG A 397 -1.28 -29.24 -25.51
N SER A 398 -1.07 -27.98 -25.87
CA SER A 398 -0.09 -27.56 -26.89
C SER A 398 0.92 -26.56 -26.31
N PHE A 399 2.14 -26.53 -26.85
CA PHE A 399 3.16 -25.56 -26.43
C PHE A 399 2.73 -24.11 -26.67
N ALA A 400 2.03 -23.83 -27.77
CA ALA A 400 1.46 -22.51 -28.03
C ALA A 400 0.48 -22.10 -26.91
N SER A 401 -0.43 -23.00 -26.51
CA SER A 401 -1.38 -22.72 -25.40
C SER A 401 -0.71 -22.62 -24.02
N MET A 402 0.42 -23.30 -23.82
CA MET A 402 1.22 -23.17 -22.60
C MET A 402 1.97 -21.83 -22.58
N GLN A 403 2.53 -21.42 -23.72
CA GLN A 403 3.25 -20.16 -23.87
C GLN A 403 2.30 -18.97 -23.64
N ASP A 404 1.13 -18.96 -24.28
CA ASP A 404 0.11 -17.93 -24.07
C ASP A 404 -0.33 -17.82 -22.59
N ALA A 405 -0.50 -18.96 -21.91
CA ALA A 405 -0.85 -18.98 -20.49
C ALA A 405 0.29 -18.42 -19.61
N LEU A 406 1.54 -18.73 -19.92
CA LEU A 406 2.71 -18.19 -19.21
C LEU A 406 2.89 -16.69 -19.48
N ASP A 407 2.75 -16.23 -20.71
CA ASP A 407 2.90 -14.83 -21.09
C ASP A 407 1.79 -13.97 -20.46
N THR A 408 0.55 -14.50 -20.45
CA THR A 408 -0.58 -13.86 -19.76
C THR A 408 -0.34 -13.78 -18.26
N MET A 409 0.13 -14.84 -17.62
CA MET A 409 0.44 -14.81 -16.20
C MET A 409 1.63 -13.89 -15.88
N LEU A 410 2.63 -13.84 -16.75
CA LEU A 410 3.75 -12.91 -16.64
C LEU A 410 3.28 -11.47 -16.71
N ALA A 411 2.40 -11.13 -17.66
CA ALA A 411 1.80 -9.80 -17.75
C ALA A 411 1.02 -9.44 -16.47
N ASN A 412 0.17 -10.35 -15.98
CA ASN A 412 -0.57 -10.16 -14.73
C ASN A 412 0.36 -9.99 -13.51
N ALA A 413 1.45 -10.77 -13.43
CA ALA A 413 2.43 -10.66 -12.36
C ALA A 413 3.22 -9.33 -12.41
N LYS A 414 3.57 -8.86 -13.61
CA LYS A 414 4.19 -7.54 -13.82
C LYS A 414 3.29 -6.41 -13.37
N ILE A 415 1.99 -6.47 -13.66
CA ILE A 415 1.01 -5.47 -13.21
C ILE A 415 1.01 -5.36 -11.67
N VAL A 416 0.98 -6.49 -10.96
CA VAL A 416 1.02 -6.52 -9.49
C VAL A 416 2.36 -5.97 -8.97
N ALA A 417 3.47 -6.31 -9.62
CA ALA A 417 4.79 -5.82 -9.27
C ALA A 417 4.92 -4.29 -9.45
N ASP A 418 4.43 -3.77 -10.58
CA ASP A 418 4.44 -2.34 -10.89
C ASP A 418 3.55 -1.53 -9.95
N GLU A 419 2.41 -2.10 -9.53
CA GLU A 419 1.56 -1.51 -8.51
C GLU A 419 2.31 -1.41 -7.17
N SER A 420 3.01 -2.46 -6.76
CA SER A 420 3.85 -2.45 -5.56
C SER A 420 4.94 -1.39 -5.63
N ALA A 421 5.67 -1.33 -6.76
CA ALA A 421 6.70 -0.32 -6.99
C ALA A 421 6.13 1.10 -6.97
N ARG A 422 4.93 1.32 -7.52
CA ARG A 422 4.24 2.63 -7.48
C ARG A 422 3.90 3.03 -6.04
N LYS A 423 3.38 2.10 -5.23
CA LYS A 423 3.08 2.34 -3.80
C LYS A 423 4.35 2.67 -3.02
N ILE A 424 5.44 1.91 -3.23
CA ILE A 424 6.74 2.15 -2.60
C ILE A 424 7.26 3.56 -2.97
N ARG A 425 7.25 3.93 -4.26
CA ARG A 425 7.66 5.26 -4.72
C ARG A 425 6.84 6.38 -4.08
N ALA A 426 5.51 6.21 -4.03
CA ALA A 426 4.63 7.20 -3.40
C ALA A 426 4.91 7.35 -1.90
N SER A 427 5.11 6.24 -1.18
CA SER A 427 5.46 6.24 0.24
C SER A 427 6.82 6.89 0.49
N LEU A 428 7.84 6.57 -0.31
CA LEU A 428 9.18 7.16 -0.19
C LEU A 428 9.15 8.67 -0.48
N ALA A 429 8.43 9.10 -1.52
CA ALA A 429 8.25 10.52 -1.84
C ALA A 429 7.51 11.25 -0.70
N CYS A 430 6.46 10.64 -0.14
CA CYS A 430 5.74 11.22 0.99
C CYS A 430 6.64 11.39 2.23
N MET A 431 7.47 10.40 2.54
CA MET A 431 8.43 10.49 3.65
C MET A 431 9.50 11.55 3.42
N ALA A 432 9.98 11.70 2.18
CA ALA A 432 10.98 12.70 1.83
C ALA A 432 10.42 14.14 1.95
N GLU A 433 9.20 14.38 1.45
CA GLU A 433 8.59 15.71 1.47
C GLU A 433 8.11 16.10 2.88
N GLU A 434 7.33 15.24 3.54
CA GLU A 434 6.77 15.55 4.87
C GLU A 434 7.81 15.44 5.98
N GLY A 435 8.84 14.60 5.79
CA GLY A 435 9.93 14.36 6.73
C GLY A 435 11.10 15.33 6.63
N LYS A 436 11.02 16.34 5.76
CA LYS A 436 12.13 17.25 5.48
C LYS A 436 12.63 17.97 6.74
N GLY A 437 13.92 17.80 7.05
CA GLY A 437 14.56 18.32 8.27
C GLY A 437 14.36 17.46 9.51
N TYR A 438 13.61 16.36 9.41
CA TYR A 438 13.35 15.38 10.46
C TYR A 438 13.60 13.94 9.97
N GLU A 439 14.47 13.75 8.97
CA GLU A 439 14.73 12.47 8.32
C GLU A 439 15.21 11.40 9.30
N PHE A 440 15.91 11.83 10.37
CA PHE A 440 16.40 10.97 11.44
C PHE A 440 15.27 10.29 12.25
N LEU A 441 14.04 10.84 12.24
CA LEU A 441 12.87 10.23 12.87
C LEU A 441 12.29 9.06 12.05
N LEU A 442 12.80 8.82 10.83
CA LEU A 442 12.29 7.84 9.87
C LEU A 442 13.32 6.75 9.54
N ALA A 443 14.20 6.42 10.49
CA ALA A 443 15.22 5.39 10.32
C ALA A 443 14.64 3.99 9.96
N ASP A 444 13.43 3.71 10.44
CA ASP A 444 12.65 2.48 10.21
C ASP A 444 11.74 2.56 8.96
N ARG A 445 11.98 3.51 8.02
CA ARG A 445 11.16 3.71 6.81
C ARG A 445 10.77 2.44 6.06
N LEU A 446 11.66 1.44 6.01
CA LEU A 446 11.42 0.16 5.34
C LEU A 446 10.22 -0.62 5.91
N ALA A 447 9.90 -0.44 7.19
CA ALA A 447 8.73 -1.05 7.83
C ALA A 447 7.39 -0.43 7.39
N HIS A 448 7.44 0.69 6.65
CA HIS A 448 6.26 1.49 6.32
C HIS A 448 6.06 1.69 4.82
N ILE A 449 7.04 1.35 3.97
CA ILE A 449 6.94 1.52 2.50
C ILE A 449 5.76 0.76 1.86
N GLY A 450 5.31 -0.33 2.48
CA GLY A 450 4.18 -1.14 2.01
C GLY A 450 2.81 -0.73 2.54
N LYS A 451 2.74 0.27 3.42
CA LYS A 451 1.47 0.79 3.93
C LYS A 451 0.85 1.77 2.92
N PRO A 452 -0.47 2.02 2.99
CA PRO A 452 -1.10 3.11 2.26
C PRO A 452 -0.36 4.44 2.48
N VAL A 453 -0.20 5.24 1.42
CA VAL A 453 0.57 6.49 1.46
C VAL A 453 0.01 7.48 2.49
N GLU A 454 -1.30 7.48 2.72
CA GLU A 454 -1.92 8.37 3.70
C GLU A 454 -1.60 7.94 5.15
N ASP A 455 -1.52 6.64 5.42
CA ASP A 455 -1.08 6.13 6.73
C ASP A 455 0.39 6.51 7.00
N VAL A 456 1.22 6.44 5.96
CA VAL A 456 2.62 6.90 6.02
C VAL A 456 2.66 8.40 6.31
N ARG A 457 1.83 9.20 5.65
CA ARG A 457 1.75 10.65 5.87
C ARG A 457 1.36 10.98 7.31
N ILE A 458 0.32 10.33 7.82
CA ILE A 458 -0.17 10.51 9.19
C ILE A 458 0.94 10.15 10.18
N LEU A 459 1.63 9.01 9.97
CA LEU A 459 2.73 8.58 10.82
C LEU A 459 3.87 9.61 10.87
N VAL A 460 4.32 10.09 9.71
CA VAL A 460 5.43 11.07 9.62
C VAL A 460 5.04 12.36 10.35
N ARG A 461 3.83 12.88 10.10
CA ARG A 461 3.32 14.09 10.77
C ARG A 461 3.20 13.91 12.27
N ALA A 462 2.71 12.75 12.73
CA ALA A 462 2.59 12.43 14.15
C ALA A 462 3.95 12.45 14.84
N ARG A 463 4.97 11.79 14.26
CA ARG A 463 6.33 11.75 14.80
C ARG A 463 6.98 13.14 14.88
N ILE A 464 6.82 13.95 13.84
CA ILE A 464 7.35 15.32 13.82
C ILE A 464 6.67 16.19 14.87
N THR A 465 5.35 16.06 15.01
CA THR A 465 4.57 16.81 16.01
C THR A 465 5.01 16.43 17.43
N GLU A 466 5.16 15.14 17.71
CA GLU A 466 5.64 14.64 19.01
C GLU A 466 7.08 15.09 19.31
N HIS A 467 7.96 15.07 18.31
CA HIS A 467 9.33 15.54 18.47
C HIS A 467 9.38 17.06 18.75
N LYS A 468 8.64 17.87 18.00
CA LYS A 468 8.53 19.32 18.25
C LYS A 468 8.00 19.63 19.64
N ALA A 469 6.93 18.95 20.08
CA ALA A 469 6.38 19.11 21.43
C ALA A 469 7.38 18.70 22.52
N THR A 470 8.26 17.72 22.24
CA THR A 470 9.32 17.31 23.18
C THR A 470 10.44 18.33 23.26
N GLU A 471 10.88 18.88 22.13
CA GLU A 471 11.89 19.95 22.10
C GLU A 471 11.38 21.24 22.74
N GLU A 472 10.11 21.61 22.50
CA GLU A 472 9.47 22.75 23.17
C GLU A 472 9.40 22.56 24.70
N ARG A 473 9.05 21.36 25.17
CA ARG A 473 9.08 21.04 26.61
C ARG A 473 10.47 21.16 27.21
N ARG A 474 11.50 20.64 26.52
CA ARG A 474 12.90 20.78 26.94
C ARG A 474 13.34 22.24 26.99
N ALA A 475 12.99 23.03 25.98
CA ALA A 475 13.29 24.45 25.94
C ALA A 475 12.58 25.24 27.05
N ALA A 476 11.30 24.92 27.32
CA ALA A 476 10.54 25.53 28.40
C ALA A 476 11.12 25.20 29.79
N GLU A 477 11.52 23.94 30.01
CA GLU A 477 12.17 23.49 31.24
C GLU A 477 13.53 24.20 31.44
N LEU A 478 14.35 24.30 30.39
CA LEU A 478 15.62 25.04 30.42
C LEU A 478 15.39 26.52 30.74
N ALA A 479 14.41 27.16 30.09
CA ALA A 479 14.07 28.55 30.36
C ALA A 479 13.54 28.76 31.78
N GLU A 480 12.81 27.80 32.34
CA GLU A 480 12.34 27.85 33.72
C GLU A 480 13.49 27.70 34.72
N ARG A 481 14.42 26.76 34.48
CA ARG A 481 15.64 26.60 35.29
C ARG A 481 16.48 27.87 35.27
N GLU A 482 16.62 28.51 34.11
CA GLU A 482 17.34 29.77 33.98
C GLU A 482 16.64 30.92 34.73
N ARG A 483 15.32 31.05 34.58
CA ARG A 483 14.54 32.03 35.37
C ARG A 483 14.65 31.78 36.88
N ALA A 484 14.66 30.53 37.31
CA ALA A 484 14.83 30.18 38.72
C ALA A 484 16.22 30.55 39.23
N ARG A 485 17.27 30.35 38.42
CA ARG A 485 18.65 30.79 38.74
C ARG A 485 18.73 32.31 38.89
N ILE A 486 18.15 33.06 37.95
CA ILE A 486 18.13 34.53 38.00
C ILE A 486 17.38 35.01 39.26
N ARG A 487 16.21 34.43 39.58
CA ARG A 487 15.47 34.78 40.80
C ARG A 487 16.27 34.48 42.07
N ALA A 488 16.93 33.33 42.14
CA ALA A 488 17.78 32.99 43.29
C ALA A 488 18.95 33.97 43.43
N GLU A 489 19.60 34.34 42.32
CA GLU A 489 20.68 35.34 42.32
C GLU A 489 20.19 36.74 42.72
N GLU A 490 19.00 37.15 42.26
CA GLU A 490 18.37 38.41 42.66
C GLU A 490 17.97 38.40 44.15
N GLU A 491 17.40 37.30 44.66
CA GLU A 491 17.09 37.15 46.08
C GLU A 491 18.35 37.18 46.94
N ASP A 492 19.44 36.52 46.53
CA ASP A 492 20.71 36.55 47.23
C ASP A 492 21.34 37.95 47.23
N ARG A 493 21.26 38.68 46.10
CA ARG A 493 21.68 40.10 46.03
C ARG A 493 20.82 40.99 46.93
N ALA A 494 19.51 40.80 46.94
CA ALA A 494 18.60 41.55 47.81
C ALA A 494 18.86 41.27 49.30
N ARG A 495 19.11 40.00 49.67
CA ARG A 495 19.51 39.62 51.04
C ARG A 495 20.86 40.22 51.41
N ALA A 496 21.84 40.20 50.51
CA ALA A 496 23.14 40.81 50.74
C ALA A 496 23.04 42.34 50.90
N GLN A 497 22.20 43.00 50.11
CA GLN A 497 21.95 44.44 50.23
C GLN A 497 21.22 44.77 51.54
N ALA A 498 20.16 44.05 51.89
CA ALA A 498 19.44 44.23 53.15
C ALA A 498 20.36 43.98 54.37
N ALA A 499 21.26 42.99 54.29
CA ALA A 499 22.25 42.75 55.34
C ALA A 499 23.25 43.90 55.46
N ARG A 500 23.70 44.50 54.35
CA ARG A 500 24.55 45.70 54.36
C ARG A 500 23.83 46.91 54.94
N GLU A 501 22.60 47.17 54.51
CA GLU A 501 21.78 48.27 55.06
C GLU A 501 21.51 48.10 56.56
N GLN A 502 21.28 46.87 57.01
CA GLN A 502 21.12 46.57 58.43
C GLN A 502 22.42 46.81 59.20
N GLN A 503 23.57 46.40 58.67
CA GLN A 503 24.89 46.70 59.26
C GLN A 503 25.15 48.20 59.33
N ASP A 504 24.81 48.96 58.28
CA ASP A 504 24.96 50.42 58.25
C ASP A 504 24.06 51.11 59.28
N ARG A 505 22.81 50.64 59.44
CA ARG A 505 21.89 51.14 60.49
C ARG A 505 22.39 50.83 61.89
N GLU A 506 22.83 49.59 62.14
CA GLU A 506 23.39 49.21 63.43
C GLU A 506 24.67 49.99 63.75
N ALA A 507 25.50 50.30 62.74
CA ALA A 507 26.67 51.16 62.89
C ALA A 507 26.27 52.63 63.17
N ALA A 508 25.23 53.15 62.51
CA ALA A 508 24.71 54.49 62.76
C ALA A 508 24.09 54.62 64.16
N GLU A 509 23.25 53.66 64.58
CA GLU A 509 22.69 53.60 65.92
C GLU A 509 23.78 53.47 66.99
N ARG A 510 24.85 52.71 66.71
CA ARG A 510 25.99 52.62 67.62
C ARG A 510 26.70 53.96 67.76
N ARG A 511 26.94 54.68 66.65
CA ARG A 511 27.51 56.04 66.66
C ARG A 511 26.60 57.01 67.43
N GLU A 512 25.29 56.98 67.20
CA GLU A 512 24.34 57.83 67.94
C GLU A 512 24.31 57.52 69.44
N ARG A 513 24.37 56.24 69.82
CA ARG A 513 24.50 55.84 71.23
C ARG A 513 25.81 56.29 71.84
N GLU A 514 26.92 56.15 71.13
CA GLU A 514 28.24 56.63 71.57
C GLU A 514 28.24 58.16 71.73
N GLU A 515 27.60 58.91 70.82
CA GLU A 515 27.43 60.37 70.93
C GLU A 515 26.47 60.77 72.05
N ALA A 516 25.38 60.03 72.27
CA ALA A 516 24.44 60.28 73.35
C ALA A 516 25.04 59.95 74.72
N GLU A 517 25.82 58.88 74.83
CA GLU A 517 26.63 58.57 76.00
C GLU A 517 27.72 59.61 76.23
N GLY A 518 28.37 60.08 75.16
CA GLY A 518 29.32 61.21 75.22
C GLY A 518 28.66 62.49 75.76
N ARG A 519 27.47 62.83 75.28
CA ARG A 519 26.66 63.97 75.77
C ARG A 519 26.21 63.78 77.23
N LYS A 520 25.77 62.57 77.60
CA LYS A 520 25.42 62.25 79.00
C LYS A 520 26.63 62.37 79.92
N ARG A 521 27.80 61.85 79.52
CA ARG A 521 29.04 61.99 80.30
C ARG A 521 29.46 63.45 80.44
N GLN A 522 29.28 64.27 79.40
CA GLN A 522 29.50 65.72 79.52
C GLN A 522 28.51 66.38 80.49
N GLN A 523 27.22 66.05 80.41
CA GLN A 523 26.21 66.56 81.35
C GLN A 523 26.42 66.07 82.78
N GLU A 524 26.85 64.83 82.98
CA GLU A 524 27.22 64.29 84.30
C GLU A 524 28.50 64.94 84.84
N GLN A 525 29.49 65.25 83.99
CA GLN A 525 30.66 66.02 84.41
C GLN A 525 30.30 67.47 84.77
N GLU A 526 29.40 68.12 84.02
CA GLU A 526 28.88 69.45 84.35
C GLU A 526 28.01 69.44 85.62
N ALA A 527 27.17 68.42 85.80
CA ALA A 527 26.36 68.24 86.99
C ALA A 527 27.22 67.91 88.21
N ALA A 528 28.23 67.05 88.08
CA ALA A 528 29.19 66.75 89.15
C ALA A 528 30.06 67.96 89.49
N ALA A 529 30.40 68.82 88.52
CA ALA A 529 31.07 70.09 88.79
C ALA A 529 30.17 71.07 89.56
N ARG A 530 28.86 71.12 89.25
CA ARG A 530 27.86 71.88 90.01
C ARG A 530 27.63 71.29 91.40
N GLU A 531 27.54 69.97 91.52
CA GLU A 531 27.36 69.27 92.79
C GLU A 531 28.62 69.36 93.66
N GLN A 532 29.83 69.42 93.08
CA GLN A 532 31.06 69.73 93.81
C GLN A 532 31.11 71.19 94.27
N GLN A 533 30.57 72.14 93.50
CA GLN A 533 30.41 73.53 93.94
C GLN A 533 29.39 73.65 95.08
N GLU A 534 28.25 72.94 95.00
CA GLU A 534 27.21 72.96 96.05
C GLU A 534 27.61 72.16 97.31
N ARG A 535 28.37 71.06 97.17
CA ARG A 535 28.94 70.30 98.29
C ARG A 535 30.13 71.00 98.96
N GLN A 536 30.86 71.89 98.25
CA GLN A 536 31.87 72.74 98.89
C GLN A 536 31.26 73.87 99.75
N GLN A 537 30.01 74.25 99.51
CA GLN A 537 29.32 75.28 100.31
C GLN A 537 28.47 74.72 101.47
N THR A 538 28.18 73.41 101.50
CA THR A 538 27.11 72.88 102.37
C THR A 538 27.47 71.62 103.15
N LEU A 539 28.72 71.47 103.62
CA LEU A 539 29.13 70.34 104.49
C LEU A 539 29.93 70.80 105.73
N ALA A 540 29.41 71.83 106.39
CA ALA A 540 29.71 72.21 107.77
C ALA A 540 28.42 72.22 108.62
N ARG A 541 27.69 71.10 108.69
CA ARG A 541 26.79 70.75 109.83
C ARG A 541 26.13 69.37 109.65
N THR A 542 26.55 68.46 110.52
CA THR A 542 25.79 67.45 111.27
C THR A 542 24.87 66.45 110.55
N GLU A 543 25.23 65.16 110.72
CA GLU A 543 24.41 63.93 110.69
C GLU A 543 23.24 63.94 111.74
N PRO A 544 22.49 62.82 111.97
CA PRO A 544 21.71 61.92 111.10
C PRO A 544 20.26 61.68 111.63
N GLN A 545 19.38 60.93 110.93
CA GLN A 545 18.56 59.80 111.47
C GLN A 545 17.39 59.31 110.57
N ARG A 546 17.05 58.03 110.78
CA ARG A 546 16.01 57.13 110.23
C ARG A 546 14.55 57.61 110.43
N GLU A 547 13.63 57.16 109.55
CA GLU A 547 12.49 56.24 109.86
C GLU A 547 11.56 55.97 108.65
N ALA A 548 10.88 54.81 108.66
CA ALA A 548 9.82 54.33 107.75
C ALA A 548 8.42 54.53 108.41
N PRO A 549 7.23 54.02 107.96
CA PRO A 549 6.71 53.48 106.68
C PRO A 549 5.31 54.09 106.27
N VAL A 550 4.56 53.43 105.36
CA VAL A 550 3.08 53.24 105.23
C VAL A 550 2.51 53.38 103.78
N ALA A 551 1.70 52.40 103.38
CA ALA A 551 0.94 52.15 102.12
C ALA A 551 -0.38 53.00 102.02
N PRO A 552 -1.35 52.86 101.06
CA PRO A 552 -1.58 51.84 99.99
C PRO A 552 -2.17 52.32 98.61
N ALA A 553 -2.44 51.34 97.72
CA ALA A 553 -3.49 51.26 96.65
C ALA A 553 -3.40 52.17 95.38
N ALA A 554 -3.77 51.82 94.13
CA ALA A 554 -4.20 50.59 93.44
C ALA A 554 -4.12 50.81 91.88
N ALA A 555 -3.93 49.71 91.12
CA ALA A 555 -4.35 49.30 89.74
C ALA A 555 -4.88 50.31 88.69
N PRO A 556 -4.85 50.01 87.35
CA PRO A 556 -4.80 48.68 86.71
C PRO A 556 -3.81 48.50 85.52
N ALA A 557 -3.78 47.25 85.05
CA ALA A 557 -2.92 46.59 84.04
C ALA A 557 -3.49 46.68 82.60
N PRO A 558 -3.12 45.83 81.60
CA PRO A 558 -1.98 44.88 81.44
C PRO A 558 -1.28 45.04 80.05
N THR A 559 -0.14 44.42 79.72
CA THR A 559 -0.08 43.03 79.21
C THR A 559 1.39 42.65 78.94
N VAL A 560 1.79 41.49 79.47
CA VAL A 560 3.06 40.77 79.27
C VAL A 560 2.70 39.45 78.56
N ILE A 561 3.61 38.83 77.81
CA ILE A 561 3.90 37.38 77.88
C ILE A 561 5.20 37.07 77.11
N PRO A 562 6.14 36.29 77.68
CA PRO A 562 7.34 35.75 77.05
C PRO A 562 7.11 34.35 76.46
N MET A 563 8.11 33.86 75.72
CA MET A 563 8.18 32.52 75.10
C MET A 563 8.09 31.36 76.12
N PRO A 564 7.44 30.25 75.75
CA PRO A 564 8.02 28.93 76.01
C PRO A 564 7.84 27.94 74.83
N ALA A 565 8.60 26.83 74.91
CA ALA A 565 8.68 25.76 73.92
C ALA A 565 7.66 24.61 74.15
N ARG A 566 7.32 23.90 73.04
CA ARG A 566 6.68 22.55 72.90
C ARG A 566 5.20 22.41 73.37
N PRO A 567 4.38 21.43 72.91
CA PRO A 567 4.67 20.17 72.19
C PRO A 567 3.76 19.86 70.97
N ALA A 568 3.93 18.65 70.42
CA ALA A 568 3.20 18.02 69.32
C ALA A 568 1.66 18.12 69.42
N ALA A 569 1.02 18.41 68.29
CA ALA A 569 -0.41 18.25 68.10
C ALA A 569 -0.68 16.98 67.28
N THR A 570 -1.17 15.95 67.96
CA THR A 570 -1.78 14.75 67.37
C THR A 570 -3.09 15.13 66.66
N PRO A 571 -3.30 14.82 65.38
CA PRO A 571 -4.61 14.97 64.75
C PRO A 571 -5.54 13.82 65.17
N ALA A 572 -6.51 14.12 66.02
CA ALA A 572 -7.63 13.23 66.31
C ALA A 572 -8.63 13.24 65.13
N GLY A 573 -8.40 12.38 64.14
CA GLY A 573 -9.34 12.09 63.05
C GLY A 573 -9.00 10.73 62.44
N LYS A 574 -9.99 9.96 61.96
CA LYS A 574 -9.72 8.65 61.35
C LYS A 574 -8.76 8.84 60.15
N PRO A 575 -7.65 8.08 60.04
CA PRO A 575 -6.73 8.22 58.91
C PRO A 575 -7.44 7.76 57.64
N THR A 576 -7.49 8.64 56.63
CA THR A 576 -8.23 8.43 55.37
C THR A 576 -7.32 8.30 54.15
N LEU A 577 -6.03 8.62 54.28
CA LEU A 577 -5.10 8.64 53.14
C LEU A 577 -4.36 7.31 53.03
N SER A 578 -4.67 6.53 52.00
CA SER A 578 -3.97 5.25 51.78
C SER A 578 -2.58 5.45 51.15
N LEU A 579 -1.65 4.53 51.44
CA LEU A 579 -0.33 4.50 50.79
C LEU A 579 -0.42 4.48 49.25
N GLY A 580 -1.48 3.89 48.68
CA GLY A 580 -1.73 3.90 47.23
C GLY A 580 -2.02 5.31 46.70
N GLN A 581 -2.93 6.04 47.35
CA GLN A 581 -3.25 7.43 46.99
C GLN A 581 -2.05 8.37 47.22
N LEU A 582 -1.25 8.10 48.24
CA LEU A 582 -0.04 8.88 48.50
C LEU A 582 1.02 8.66 47.40
N LYS A 583 1.20 7.43 46.91
CA LYS A 583 2.07 7.12 45.76
C LYS A 583 1.60 7.77 44.46
N GLU A 584 0.29 7.77 44.22
CA GLU A 584 -0.30 8.42 43.05
C GLU A 584 -0.04 9.93 43.06
N ARG A 585 -0.21 10.59 44.22
CA ARG A 585 0.05 12.02 44.36
C ARG A 585 1.54 12.40 44.33
N LEU A 586 2.44 11.48 44.69
CA LEU A 586 3.89 11.70 44.63
C LEU A 586 4.52 11.24 43.31
N ALA A 587 3.74 10.66 42.39
CA ALA A 587 4.24 10.22 41.11
C ALA A 587 4.99 11.37 40.39
N PRO A 588 6.19 11.12 39.83
CA PRO A 588 6.82 9.81 39.59
C PRO A 588 7.64 9.22 40.76
N ILE A 589 7.72 9.89 41.92
CA ILE A 589 8.52 9.45 43.07
C ILE A 589 7.83 8.28 43.78
N GLN A 590 8.47 7.11 43.79
CA GLN A 590 7.97 5.92 44.48
C GLN A 590 8.44 5.90 45.93
N ILE A 591 7.52 5.71 46.88
CA ILE A 591 7.82 5.65 48.31
C ILE A 591 7.12 4.45 48.99
N THR A 592 7.82 3.78 49.91
CA THR A 592 7.29 2.67 50.70
C THR A 592 6.90 3.13 52.11
N ALA A 593 6.08 2.33 52.82
CA ALA A 593 5.71 2.63 54.20
C ALA A 593 6.94 2.68 55.14
N ASP A 594 7.93 1.82 54.91
CA ASP A 594 9.18 1.81 55.69
C ASP A 594 10.04 3.05 55.40
N GLY A 595 10.02 3.57 54.17
CA GLY A 595 10.66 4.83 53.81
C GLY A 595 10.03 6.03 54.52
N LEU A 596 8.70 6.06 54.61
CA LEU A 596 7.99 7.10 55.37
C LEU A 596 8.26 7.02 56.88
N ALA A 597 8.36 5.81 57.44
CA ALA A 597 8.71 5.62 58.84
C ALA A 597 10.13 6.14 59.15
N THR A 598 11.07 5.98 58.23
CA THR A 598 12.43 6.54 58.34
C THR A 598 12.43 8.08 58.35
N LEU A 599 11.45 8.69 57.70
CA LEU A 599 11.22 10.14 57.69
C LEU A 599 10.38 10.64 58.87
N GLY A 600 9.99 9.76 59.81
CA GLY A 600 9.26 10.10 61.03
C GLY A 600 7.74 9.97 60.94
N PHE A 601 7.19 9.38 59.87
CA PHE A 601 5.74 9.21 59.68
C PHE A 601 5.35 7.73 59.79
N THR A 602 4.58 7.40 60.84
CA THR A 602 4.13 6.02 61.09
C THR A 602 2.63 5.89 60.79
N GLY A 603 2.29 5.17 59.73
CA GLY A 603 0.90 4.92 59.37
C GLY A 603 0.25 3.77 60.15
N LEU A 604 -1.08 3.79 60.26
CA LEU A 604 -1.88 2.75 60.89
C LEU A 604 -2.23 1.66 59.87
N LYS A 605 -2.01 0.39 60.23
CA LYS A 605 -2.38 -0.76 59.38
C LYS A 605 -3.86 -1.07 59.54
N ASP A 606 -4.61 -1.02 58.45
CA ASP A 606 -6.01 -1.47 58.39
C ASP A 606 -6.26 -2.33 57.13
N ARG A 607 -6.75 -3.55 57.35
CA ARG A 607 -7.16 -4.56 56.34
C ARG A 607 -6.30 -4.60 55.05
N GLY A 608 -4.98 -4.65 55.21
CA GLY A 608 -4.03 -4.83 54.10
C GLY A 608 -3.48 -3.54 53.47
N SER A 609 -3.87 -2.36 53.99
CA SER A 609 -3.32 -1.06 53.58
C SER A 609 -2.80 -0.27 54.78
N VAL A 610 -1.80 0.59 54.55
CA VAL A 610 -1.27 1.52 55.56
C VAL A 610 -1.91 2.88 55.31
N LEU A 611 -2.58 3.41 56.33
CA LEU A 611 -3.30 4.68 56.29
C LEU A 611 -2.53 5.76 57.07
N PHE A 612 -2.48 6.96 56.50
CA PHE A 612 -1.88 8.17 57.06
C PHE A 612 -2.96 9.25 57.25
N HIS A 613 -2.66 10.29 58.02
CA HIS A 613 -3.57 11.42 58.16
C HIS A 613 -3.39 12.38 56.99
N GLU A 614 -4.49 12.91 56.43
CA GLU A 614 -4.43 13.89 55.33
C GLU A 614 -3.63 15.14 55.73
N ALA A 615 -3.69 15.53 57.01
CA ALA A 615 -2.94 16.66 57.58
C ALA A 615 -1.41 16.44 57.60
N GLU A 616 -0.94 15.19 57.50
CA GLU A 616 0.49 14.86 57.45
C GLU A 616 1.07 15.04 56.05
N TYR A 617 0.25 15.09 55.00
CA TYR A 617 0.74 15.14 53.62
C TYR A 617 1.68 16.33 53.32
N PRO A 618 1.40 17.58 53.75
CA PRO A 618 2.35 18.69 53.58
C PRO A 618 3.65 18.50 54.36
N HIS A 619 3.59 17.84 55.51
CA HIS A 619 4.76 17.55 56.35
C HIS A 619 5.62 16.44 55.74
N ILE A 620 5.00 15.43 55.11
CA ILE A 620 5.69 14.38 54.34
C ILE A 620 6.45 15.00 53.17
N LEU A 621 5.84 15.93 52.43
CA LEU A 621 6.51 16.65 51.35
C LEU A 621 7.70 17.46 51.86
N ALA A 622 7.53 18.21 52.96
CA ALA A 622 8.61 18.99 53.56
C ALA A 622 9.78 18.10 54.03
N ALA A 623 9.50 16.94 54.62
CA ALA A 623 10.51 15.98 55.04
C ALA A 623 11.25 15.34 53.87
N LEU A 624 10.57 15.04 52.77
CA LEU A 624 11.20 14.51 51.54
C LEU A 624 12.14 15.54 50.91
N VAL A 625 11.73 16.81 50.82
CA VAL A 625 12.58 17.89 50.33
C VAL A 625 13.82 18.05 51.22
N ALA A 626 13.64 18.08 52.53
CA ALA A 626 14.76 18.17 53.48
C ALA A 626 15.72 16.97 53.36
N HIS A 627 15.19 15.76 53.14
CA HIS A 627 16.00 14.57 52.96
C HIS A 627 16.83 14.60 51.67
N VAL A 628 16.22 14.99 50.54
CA VAL A 628 16.92 15.13 49.25
C VAL A 628 17.97 16.24 49.33
N GLN A 629 17.66 17.37 49.96
CA GLN A 629 18.62 18.45 50.19
C GLN A 629 19.80 17.98 51.06
N ALA A 630 19.55 17.16 52.08
CA ALA A 630 20.62 16.60 52.91
C ALA A 630 21.50 15.60 52.15
N ILE A 631 20.94 14.79 51.23
CA ILE A 631 21.72 13.92 50.34
C ILE A 631 22.58 14.76 49.39
N GLN A 632 22.00 15.81 48.80
CA GLN A 632 22.72 16.71 47.91
C GLN A 632 23.88 17.41 48.62
N ALA A 633 23.66 17.89 49.85
CA ALA A 633 24.71 18.49 50.68
C ALA A 633 25.82 17.49 51.05
N LYS A 634 25.48 16.20 51.27
CA LYS A 634 26.46 15.12 51.52
C LYS A 634 27.20 14.66 50.27
N GLN A 635 26.66 14.88 49.07
CA GLN A 635 27.33 14.58 47.79
C GLN A 635 28.22 15.73 47.31
N ALA A 636 27.95 16.96 47.78
CA ALA A 636 28.73 18.16 47.48
C ALA A 636 29.91 18.40 48.44
N ALA A 637 29.92 17.71 49.60
CA ALA A 637 31.02 17.65 50.55
C ALA A 637 31.85 16.39 50.31
#